data_AF-A0A839LPS7-F1
#
_entry.id   AF-A0A839LPS7-F1
#
_cell.length_a   1.000
_cell.length_b   1.000
_cell.length_c   1.000
_cell.angle_alpha   90.00
_cell.angle_beta   90.00
_cell.angle_gamma   90.00
#
_symmetry.space_group_name_H-M   'P 1'
#
loop_
_entity.id
_entity.type
_entity.pdbx_description
1 polymer ?
#
loop_
_entity_poly.entity_id
_entity_poly.type
_entity_poly.pdbx_seq_one_letter_code
_entity_poly.pdbx_strand_id
1 'polypeptide(L)'
;MTHTFLGLIGRLLCAVLALSLGLLPHASRAAEFTAGAELSGSTATLWFKPALSSSWVDAHYSLAGGAQMNVRMSYNSSAARFETSFPASAGQTLTHSFTYFTGGAAYDTAVGSTLLQGGGGGAPAAPGFSVPSGSYTAPLSINLSSSSSGASIRYTLDGSTPTAASATYTTTLTLNASATVKAIALLNGQSSAVSSASYTLTTGGGSGYTQGVDYTGGVATFWFARELAATAWVDVHFDAGSGQQNVRSSYNSSTQRFEHKTALPAGATVKYSFTWFANGSGAADSPLFVLTLGGGGGGGGTAAAPTFSVPAGTYTSAQQISLASSTPGAVIRYTIDGSTPSAASPAYAAPIPVGRSLTIKAYASASGLADSSVSSAGYTINIVGGAFSQGVSELGTTATVWFKPTAAQSFVILHYQVGTGSQINPQMAYNPTLGRYETVLSGLQPGQRIGYAFTYAPVSGTQTDSPAYSYVMGTGNDIPRPAFSPAGGSYASPVSVSLSTQAAGGVIRYTTDGSAPNALSPQYTGPITVNTAMTLNAISVLGDGSQSGIASSTYVVGTPGGQVAAPVFSHAAGSYDSPIQLTLASGTVGATIRFTTDGSTPGAGSPAYGGPIPLAGPTTVRAIAFKPGMTASALSQASYAIGGGGGQVWNGQTTFRLVNATRGRFSDAQVYWAIIGKDWATDQFVHVNAQGQLVPMSLGDNGALMKNGLPYSNYFFTLEQLKSVTIPPINSARILFSVGSPMYIWVNTDANGKIAYAGANIENPTDPNIDVTFDFGEFAILPPGSNPQGIFVNTTRVDQFGFPVQLSVTGLDGFTQTVGESLTETRDELFAKFINDMPAPFHGLAQAPHAPFRIMAPAHASFQPGQANEHYLDDYIGAVWAQYSQQDLVLDLRNGWGSFRGRVSGNVMRFTDANGGVYLINGKPSTAMVMLGNGLLDDTSGGTTNAGKQLQLQAQLCAALNRRVAHLPFESWWDPAAHFPAGQPANHFARFWHEHSLNALAYGFAYDDVGSRSPSIHTRSPQTVTFTIGW
;
A
#
# COMPACT_ATOMS: atom_id res chain seq x y z
N MET A 1 33.80 61.38 -26.89
CA MET A 1 33.96 62.74 -27.46
C MET A 1 32.70 63.00 -28.27
N THR A 2 31.80 63.86 -27.76
CA THR A 2 31.43 65.17 -28.36
C THR A 2 30.48 65.03 -29.57
N HIS A 3 29.37 65.73 -29.78
CA HIS A 3 28.70 66.89 -29.17
C HIS A 3 27.34 67.02 -29.94
N THR A 4 26.16 67.06 -29.30
CA THR A 4 25.32 68.26 -29.03
C THR A 4 24.87 69.07 -30.27
N PHE A 5 23.56 69.13 -30.55
CA PHE A 5 22.60 70.24 -30.29
C PHE A 5 22.40 71.23 -31.45
N LEU A 6 21.13 71.56 -31.72
CA LEU A 6 20.54 72.89 -32.04
C LEU A 6 19.01 72.67 -31.93
N GLY A 7 18.24 73.27 -31.00
CA GLY A 7 17.89 74.71 -30.87
C GLY A 7 16.79 75.05 -31.89
N LEU A 8 15.61 75.63 -31.61
CA LEU A 8 15.31 76.75 -30.70
C LEU A 8 13.76 77.06 -30.73
N ILE A 9 13.15 77.36 -29.56
CA ILE A 9 12.22 78.47 -29.19
C ILE A 9 11.14 78.94 -30.22
N GLY A 10 9.87 79.24 -29.92
CA GLY A 10 9.10 79.41 -28.68
C GLY A 10 7.91 80.40 -28.89
N ARG A 11 6.89 80.34 -28.00
CA ARG A 11 5.90 81.41 -27.64
C ARG A 11 4.85 81.75 -28.72
N LEU A 12 3.57 82.11 -28.48
CA LEU A 12 2.82 82.62 -27.33
C LEU A 12 1.29 82.61 -27.63
N LEU A 13 0.46 82.38 -26.60
CA LEU A 13 -0.84 83.03 -26.26
C LEU A 13 -2.17 82.87 -27.09
N CYS A 14 -3.16 82.27 -26.39
CA CYS A 14 -4.52 82.74 -26.05
C CYS A 14 -5.70 82.87 -27.06
N ALA A 15 -6.68 81.97 -26.85
CA ALA A 15 -8.13 82.18 -26.53
C ALA A 15 -9.11 82.87 -27.50
N VAL A 16 -10.27 82.22 -27.77
CA VAL A 16 -11.67 82.61 -27.37
C VAL A 16 -12.74 81.75 -28.10
N LEU A 17 -13.84 81.48 -27.38
CA LEU A 17 -15.11 80.74 -27.65
C LEU A 17 -15.91 81.07 -28.94
N ALA A 18 -16.69 80.11 -29.47
CA ALA A 18 -18.18 80.05 -29.42
C ALA A 18 -18.89 79.14 -30.49
N LEU A 19 -19.77 78.25 -29.99
CA LEU A 19 -21.01 77.60 -30.49
C LEU A 19 -21.35 77.31 -31.99
N SER A 20 -21.45 75.99 -32.27
CA SER A 20 -22.62 75.19 -32.71
C SER A 20 -23.21 75.19 -34.15
N LEU A 21 -23.35 73.94 -34.65
CA LEU A 21 -24.21 73.34 -35.71
C LEU A 21 -23.81 73.41 -37.19
N GLY A 22 -23.59 72.22 -37.79
CA GLY A 22 -24.23 71.88 -39.06
C GLY A 22 -23.43 71.18 -40.17
N LEU A 23 -23.14 69.88 -39.99
CA LEU A 23 -23.14 68.81 -41.02
C LEU A 23 -22.07 68.77 -42.14
N LEU A 24 -21.06 67.91 -41.86
CA LEU A 24 -20.54 66.73 -42.63
C LEU A 24 -19.98 66.91 -44.08
N PRO A 25 -18.92 66.18 -44.48
CA PRO A 25 -18.78 64.72 -44.29
C PRO A 25 -17.40 64.13 -43.88
N HIS A 26 -17.51 62.94 -43.26
CA HIS A 26 -16.62 61.76 -43.26
C HIS A 26 -15.16 61.84 -42.77
N ALA A 27 -14.95 61.48 -41.50
CA ALA A 27 -14.00 60.42 -41.14
C ALA A 27 -14.72 59.45 -40.20
N SER A 28 -14.84 58.21 -40.66
CA SER A 28 -15.67 57.12 -40.16
C SER A 28 -15.32 56.66 -38.75
N ARG A 29 -16.38 56.45 -37.97
CA ARG A 29 -16.58 55.41 -36.95
C ARG A 29 -15.41 54.40 -36.91
N ALA A 30 -14.56 54.44 -35.89
CA ALA A 30 -13.76 53.28 -35.52
C ALA A 30 -14.76 52.15 -35.22
N ALA A 31 -14.94 51.24 -36.16
CA ALA A 31 -15.80 50.08 -35.98
C ALA A 31 -15.30 49.32 -34.76
N GLU A 32 -16.16 49.05 -33.78
CA GLU A 32 -15.87 48.34 -32.53
C GLU A 32 -15.26 46.96 -32.82
N PHE A 33 -13.95 46.87 -32.98
CA PHE A 33 -13.29 45.58 -33.14
C PHE A 33 -12.92 45.02 -31.76
N THR A 34 -12.89 43.70 -31.66
CA THR A 34 -12.18 43.02 -30.57
C THR A 34 -10.99 42.29 -31.15
N ALA A 35 -9.87 42.32 -30.46
CA ALA A 35 -8.65 41.64 -30.88
C ALA A 35 -7.94 41.05 -29.66
N GLY A 36 -7.14 40.03 -29.89
CA GLY A 36 -6.40 39.38 -28.82
C GLY A 36 -5.42 38.34 -29.34
N ALA A 37 -4.59 37.85 -28.43
CA ALA A 37 -3.67 36.77 -28.69
C ALA A 37 -3.86 35.68 -27.64
N GLU A 38 -3.86 34.43 -28.08
CA GLU A 38 -3.99 33.26 -27.20
C GLU A 38 -2.87 32.26 -27.52
N LEU A 39 -2.39 31.56 -26.50
CA LEU A 39 -1.36 30.53 -26.65
C LEU A 39 -1.97 29.16 -26.35
N SER A 40 -1.90 28.25 -27.32
CA SER A 40 -2.29 26.85 -27.17
C SER A 40 -1.09 25.96 -27.49
N GLY A 41 -0.55 25.29 -26.48
CA GLY A 41 0.73 24.59 -26.58
C GLY A 41 1.87 25.54 -26.98
N SER A 42 2.55 25.23 -28.09
CA SER A 42 3.64 26.04 -28.66
C SER A 42 3.19 26.96 -29.81
N THR A 43 1.88 27.13 -30.02
CA THR A 43 1.33 27.94 -31.12
C THR A 43 0.53 29.10 -30.54
N ALA A 44 0.95 30.33 -30.84
CA ALA A 44 0.15 31.51 -30.56
C ALA A 44 -0.77 31.80 -31.75
N THR A 45 -2.02 32.13 -31.44
CA THR A 45 -3.01 32.62 -32.41
C THR A 45 -3.31 34.07 -32.09
N LEU A 46 -2.93 34.97 -33.00
CA LEU A 46 -3.32 36.37 -32.98
C LEU A 46 -4.60 36.52 -33.81
N TRP A 47 -5.63 37.13 -33.24
CA TRP A 47 -6.94 37.23 -33.86
C TRP A 47 -7.52 38.65 -33.78
N PHE A 48 -8.35 38.97 -34.77
CA PHE A 48 -9.02 40.27 -34.94
C PHE A 48 -10.45 40.04 -35.44
N LYS A 49 -11.43 40.58 -34.70
CA LYS A 49 -12.86 40.44 -34.99
C LYS A 49 -13.46 41.84 -35.20
N PRO A 50 -13.73 42.24 -36.45
CA PRO A 50 -14.32 43.54 -36.73
C PRO A 50 -15.83 43.54 -36.45
N ALA A 51 -16.39 44.63 -35.91
CA ALA A 51 -17.85 44.80 -35.79
C ALA A 51 -18.56 45.02 -37.13
N LEU A 52 -17.84 45.47 -38.16
CA LEU A 52 -18.36 45.61 -39.53
C LEU A 52 -17.65 44.62 -40.45
N SER A 53 -18.33 44.17 -41.50
CA SER A 53 -17.72 43.29 -42.49
C SER A 53 -16.43 43.92 -43.03
N SER A 54 -15.34 43.18 -42.93
CA SER A 54 -14.04 43.56 -43.46
C SER A 54 -13.65 42.58 -44.55
N SER A 55 -13.20 43.07 -45.70
CA SER A 55 -12.80 42.18 -46.80
C SER A 55 -11.43 41.56 -46.56
N TRP A 56 -10.58 42.22 -45.79
CA TRP A 56 -9.26 41.73 -45.41
C TRP A 56 -8.75 42.42 -44.14
N VAL A 57 -7.82 41.76 -43.46
CA VAL A 57 -7.08 42.27 -42.29
C VAL A 57 -5.62 41.82 -42.41
N ASP A 58 -4.68 42.74 -42.20
CA ASP A 58 -3.26 42.47 -42.03
C ASP A 58 -2.88 42.63 -40.56
N ALA A 59 -2.07 41.69 -40.04
CA ALA A 59 -1.46 41.78 -38.73
C ALA A 59 0.01 42.19 -38.86
N HIS A 60 0.41 43.15 -38.04
CA HIS A 60 1.79 43.60 -37.88
C HIS A 60 2.24 43.21 -36.47
N TYR A 61 3.19 42.29 -36.31
CA TYR A 61 3.55 41.79 -34.98
C TYR A 61 5.04 41.46 -34.83
N SER A 62 5.53 41.52 -33.59
CA SER A 62 6.88 41.08 -33.22
C SER A 62 6.83 40.30 -31.91
N LEU A 63 7.55 39.18 -31.86
CA LEU A 63 7.60 38.31 -30.68
C LEU A 63 8.90 38.53 -29.90
N ALA A 64 8.79 38.75 -28.60
CA ALA A 64 9.91 38.98 -27.68
C ALA A 64 10.89 40.09 -28.13
N GLY A 65 10.40 41.13 -28.82
CA GLY A 65 11.22 42.22 -29.35
C GLY A 65 12.02 41.88 -30.62
N GLY A 66 11.73 40.74 -31.26
CA GLY A 66 12.33 40.35 -32.54
C GLY A 66 11.86 41.19 -33.74
N ALA A 67 12.26 40.77 -34.96
CA ALA A 67 11.87 41.47 -36.18
C ALA A 67 10.34 41.51 -36.38
N GLN A 68 9.83 42.64 -36.90
CA GLN A 68 8.41 42.79 -37.21
C GLN A 68 8.02 41.94 -38.42
N MET A 69 6.95 41.16 -38.26
CA MET A 69 6.31 40.35 -39.27
C MET A 69 5.00 41.03 -39.70
N ASN A 70 4.74 41.07 -41.00
CA ASN A 70 3.52 41.63 -41.58
C ASN A 70 2.82 40.53 -42.38
N VAL A 71 1.61 40.14 -41.97
CA VAL A 71 0.93 38.95 -42.49
C VAL A 71 -0.53 39.24 -42.79
N ARG A 72 -0.99 38.85 -43.99
CA ARG A 72 -2.41 38.80 -44.34
C ARG A 72 -3.11 37.70 -43.53
N MET A 73 -4.09 38.07 -42.72
CA MET A 73 -4.79 37.13 -41.84
C MET A 73 -5.84 36.32 -42.61
N SER A 74 -6.09 35.09 -42.16
CA SER A 74 -7.12 34.20 -42.72
C SER A 74 -8.43 34.38 -41.96
N TYR A 75 -9.56 34.40 -42.66
CA TYR A 75 -10.87 34.48 -41.99
C TYR A 75 -11.33 33.10 -41.52
N ASN A 76 -11.51 32.94 -40.21
CA ASN A 76 -12.13 31.76 -39.61
C ASN A 76 -13.64 31.99 -39.48
N SER A 77 -14.42 31.31 -40.31
CA SER A 77 -15.88 31.42 -40.34
C SER A 77 -16.56 30.90 -39.08
N SER A 78 -15.97 29.92 -38.39
CA SER A 78 -16.55 29.30 -37.19
C SER A 78 -16.44 30.19 -35.95
N ALA A 79 -15.36 30.97 -35.83
CA ALA A 79 -15.17 31.96 -34.77
C ALA A 79 -15.64 33.38 -35.17
N ALA A 80 -15.98 33.56 -36.45
CA ALA A 80 -16.30 34.83 -37.08
C ALA A 80 -15.23 35.91 -36.81
N ARG A 81 -13.95 35.57 -37.03
CA ARG A 81 -12.80 36.46 -36.82
C ARG A 81 -11.68 36.15 -37.81
N PHE A 82 -10.82 37.14 -38.08
CA PHE A 82 -9.56 36.95 -38.79
C PHE A 82 -8.50 36.45 -37.80
N GLU A 83 -7.68 35.47 -38.20
CA GLU A 83 -6.62 34.93 -37.35
C GLU A 83 -5.36 34.56 -38.16
N THR A 84 -4.23 34.59 -37.47
CA THR A 84 -2.96 34.05 -37.94
C THR A 84 -2.26 33.36 -36.77
N SER A 85 -1.59 32.25 -37.07
CA SER A 85 -0.94 31.42 -36.05
C SER A 85 0.55 31.29 -36.34
N PHE A 86 1.35 31.33 -35.29
CA PHE A 86 2.81 31.24 -35.38
C PHE A 86 3.41 30.58 -34.13
N PRO A 87 4.59 29.94 -34.24
CA PRO A 87 5.24 29.34 -33.09
C PRO A 87 5.59 30.38 -32.02
N ALA A 88 5.23 30.11 -30.76
CA ALA A 88 5.54 30.95 -29.61
C ALA A 88 5.54 30.14 -28.31
N SER A 89 6.16 30.67 -27.27
CA SER A 89 6.26 30.04 -25.94
C SER A 89 5.62 30.91 -24.85
N ALA A 90 5.14 30.27 -23.79
CA ALA A 90 4.57 30.97 -22.64
C ALA A 90 5.60 31.90 -22.00
N GLY A 91 5.16 33.09 -21.59
CA GLY A 91 6.02 34.14 -21.05
C GLY A 91 6.65 35.06 -22.10
N GLN A 92 6.47 34.80 -23.41
CA GLN A 92 6.90 35.73 -24.45
C GLN A 92 5.90 36.89 -24.60
N THR A 93 6.43 38.10 -24.77
CA THR A 93 5.60 39.30 -25.07
C THR A 93 5.41 39.42 -26.57
N LEU A 94 4.16 39.53 -27.00
CA LEU A 94 3.75 39.78 -28.38
C LEU A 94 3.30 41.23 -28.53
N THR A 95 4.07 42.03 -29.27
CA THR A 95 3.67 43.38 -29.67
C THR A 95 2.99 43.30 -31.03
N HIS A 96 1.82 43.93 -31.19
CA HIS A 96 1.04 43.83 -32.41
C HIS A 96 0.16 45.07 -32.71
N SER A 97 -0.15 45.28 -33.99
CA SER A 97 -1.20 46.17 -34.49
C SER A 97 -1.84 45.55 -35.73
N PHE A 98 -2.96 46.10 -36.20
CA PHE A 98 -3.68 45.60 -37.36
C PHE A 98 -3.99 46.73 -38.34
N THR A 99 -4.02 46.39 -39.63
CA THR A 99 -4.61 47.22 -40.69
C THR A 99 -5.78 46.46 -41.29
N TYR A 100 -6.98 47.05 -41.29
CA TYR A 100 -8.19 46.37 -41.77
C TYR A 100 -8.98 47.24 -42.74
N PHE A 101 -9.60 46.59 -43.73
CA PHE A 101 -10.40 47.28 -44.75
C PHE A 101 -11.88 47.04 -44.54
N THR A 102 -12.60 48.12 -44.23
CA THR A 102 -14.06 48.10 -44.06
C THR A 102 -14.65 49.38 -44.65
N GLY A 103 -15.85 49.30 -45.21
CA GLY A 103 -16.55 50.48 -45.74
C GLY A 103 -15.80 51.26 -46.82
N GLY A 104 -14.91 50.61 -47.59
CA GLY A 104 -14.22 51.23 -48.74
C GLY A 104 -12.87 51.90 -48.44
N ALA A 105 -12.37 51.84 -47.20
CA ALA A 105 -11.05 52.35 -46.83
C ALA A 105 -10.32 51.43 -45.83
N ALA A 106 -8.99 51.58 -45.75
CA ALA A 106 -8.15 50.87 -44.79
C ALA A 106 -7.92 51.73 -43.54
N TYR A 107 -7.93 51.09 -42.36
CA TYR A 107 -7.71 51.72 -41.06
C TYR A 107 -6.67 50.96 -40.25
N ASP A 108 -5.80 51.69 -39.57
CA ASP A 108 -4.78 51.14 -38.67
C ASP A 108 -5.22 51.20 -37.21
N THR A 109 -4.89 50.16 -36.44
CA THR A 109 -5.07 50.16 -34.99
C THR A 109 -3.84 50.72 -34.27
N ALA A 110 -4.03 51.19 -33.04
CA ALA A 110 -2.90 51.45 -32.15
C ALA A 110 -2.10 50.16 -31.89
N VAL A 111 -0.81 50.32 -31.59
CA VAL A 111 0.07 49.21 -31.20
C VAL A 111 -0.25 48.78 -29.78
N GLY A 112 -0.52 47.49 -29.59
CA GLY A 112 -0.73 46.84 -28.30
C GLY A 112 0.36 45.80 -27.98
N SER A 113 0.48 45.42 -26.72
CA SER A 113 1.38 44.35 -26.27
C SER A 113 0.63 43.35 -25.40
N THR A 114 0.79 42.07 -25.66
CA THR A 114 0.17 40.98 -24.91
C THR A 114 1.22 39.99 -24.45
N LEU A 115 1.26 39.69 -23.14
CA LEU A 115 2.06 38.60 -22.61
C LEU A 115 1.33 37.28 -22.87
N LEU A 116 1.96 36.35 -23.60
CA LEU A 116 1.38 35.05 -23.90
C LEU A 116 1.44 34.17 -22.65
N GLN A 117 0.31 34.03 -21.94
CA GLN A 117 0.19 33.20 -20.75
C GLN A 117 -0.65 31.95 -21.05
N GLY A 118 -0.19 30.78 -20.61
CA GLY A 118 -0.90 29.52 -20.83
C GLY A 118 -2.10 29.39 -19.89
N GLY A 119 -3.32 29.55 -20.41
CA GLY A 119 -4.57 29.22 -19.70
C GLY A 119 -5.76 30.14 -20.04
N GLY A 120 -6.86 29.56 -20.56
CA GLY A 120 -8.04 30.27 -21.07
C GLY A 120 -8.99 30.86 -20.01
N GLY A 121 -9.76 31.88 -20.41
CA GLY A 121 -10.70 32.62 -19.58
C GLY A 121 -11.97 31.85 -19.19
N GLY A 122 -12.30 31.88 -17.90
CA GLY A 122 -13.56 31.41 -17.32
C GLY A 122 -14.09 32.38 -16.26
N ALA A 123 -15.38 32.25 -15.89
CA ALA A 123 -16.02 33.00 -14.79
C ALA A 123 -15.21 32.85 -13.48
N PRO A 124 -15.21 33.86 -12.58
CA PRO A 124 -14.45 33.74 -11.34
C PRO A 124 -14.94 32.56 -10.51
N ALA A 125 -14.04 31.93 -9.77
CA ALA A 125 -14.35 30.80 -8.92
C ALA A 125 -15.36 31.18 -7.85
N ALA A 126 -16.36 30.32 -7.64
CA ALA A 126 -17.41 30.54 -6.66
C ALA A 126 -16.81 30.64 -5.23
N PRO A 127 -17.32 31.52 -4.35
CA PRO A 127 -16.78 31.68 -3.01
C PRO A 127 -16.88 30.39 -2.17
N GLY A 128 -15.82 30.03 -1.47
CA GLY A 128 -15.82 28.97 -0.45
C GLY A 128 -16.10 29.51 0.95
N PHE A 129 -16.65 28.66 1.83
CA PHE A 129 -16.91 28.95 3.24
C PHE A 129 -15.85 28.30 4.13
N SER A 130 -15.31 29.02 5.11
CA SER A 130 -14.31 28.47 6.04
C SER A 130 -14.88 27.49 7.06
N VAL A 131 -16.20 27.46 7.24
CA VAL A 131 -16.91 26.55 8.15
C VAL A 131 -17.96 25.76 7.35
N PRO A 132 -17.98 24.42 7.39
CA PRO A 132 -18.97 23.61 6.70
C PRO A 132 -20.42 23.89 7.14
N SER A 133 -21.40 23.73 6.27
CA SER A 133 -22.83 23.79 6.67
C SER A 133 -23.18 22.68 7.67
N GLY A 134 -24.04 22.95 8.66
CA GLY A 134 -24.41 21.96 9.68
C GLY A 134 -25.04 22.56 10.93
N SER A 135 -25.25 21.71 11.94
CA SER A 135 -25.76 22.13 13.25
C SER A 135 -24.63 22.43 14.23
N TYR A 136 -24.71 23.56 14.92
CA TYR A 136 -23.67 24.07 15.80
C TYR A 136 -24.27 24.54 17.12
N THR A 137 -23.52 24.48 18.20
CA THR A 137 -24.00 24.84 19.56
C THR A 137 -23.43 26.16 20.07
N ALA A 138 -22.63 26.85 19.25
CA ALA A 138 -21.99 28.13 19.56
C ALA A 138 -21.98 29.06 18.33
N PRO A 139 -21.84 30.39 18.53
CA PRO A 139 -21.68 31.34 17.43
C PRO A 139 -20.53 30.99 16.50
N LEU A 140 -20.73 31.16 15.19
CA LEU A 140 -19.74 30.79 14.16
C LEU A 140 -19.07 32.02 13.56
N SER A 141 -17.75 31.95 13.38
CA SER A 141 -16.99 32.92 12.59
C SER A 141 -16.67 32.32 11.22
N ILE A 142 -17.28 32.85 10.16
CA ILE A 142 -17.22 32.34 8.79
C ILE A 142 -16.43 33.32 7.91
N ASN A 143 -15.37 32.83 7.29
CA ASN A 143 -14.65 33.54 6.25
C ASN A 143 -15.08 33.05 4.87
N LEU A 144 -15.25 33.99 3.94
CA LEU A 144 -15.52 33.72 2.53
C LEU A 144 -14.27 34.00 1.71
N SER A 145 -13.97 33.15 0.73
CA SER A 145 -12.80 33.34 -0.14
C SER A 145 -13.08 32.87 -1.56
N SER A 146 -12.46 33.51 -2.55
CA SER A 146 -12.50 33.08 -3.95
C SER A 146 -11.06 32.93 -4.44
N SER A 147 -10.78 31.87 -5.19
CA SER A 147 -9.44 31.63 -5.77
C SER A 147 -9.15 32.52 -6.99
N SER A 148 -10.13 33.28 -7.47
CA SER A 148 -9.92 34.28 -8.51
C SER A 148 -9.29 35.54 -7.93
N SER A 149 -7.98 35.69 -8.14
CA SER A 149 -7.22 36.86 -7.71
C SER A 149 -7.87 38.16 -8.21
N GLY A 150 -8.15 39.09 -7.29
CA GLY A 150 -8.81 40.36 -7.57
C GLY A 150 -10.35 40.31 -7.60
N ALA A 151 -10.98 39.16 -7.39
CA ALA A 151 -12.45 39.06 -7.36
C ALA A 151 -13.04 39.62 -6.05
N SER A 152 -14.13 40.39 -6.15
CA SER A 152 -14.89 40.88 -5.00
C SER A 152 -16.05 39.94 -4.65
N ILE A 153 -16.26 39.63 -3.37
CA ILE A 153 -17.30 38.67 -2.94
C ILE A 153 -18.53 39.41 -2.44
N ARG A 154 -19.72 38.97 -2.87
CA ARG A 154 -21.04 39.46 -2.45
C ARG A 154 -21.81 38.36 -1.74
N TYR A 155 -22.54 38.68 -0.66
CA TYR A 155 -23.26 37.67 0.12
C TYR A 155 -24.61 38.15 0.68
N THR A 156 -25.41 37.18 1.14
CA THR A 156 -26.68 37.32 1.88
C THR A 156 -26.69 36.32 3.04
N LEU A 157 -27.41 36.62 4.13
CA LEU A 157 -27.49 35.76 5.34
C LEU A 157 -28.87 35.13 5.55
N ASP A 158 -29.87 35.60 4.81
CA ASP A 158 -31.27 35.18 4.88
C ASP A 158 -31.63 34.10 3.86
N GLY A 159 -30.64 33.61 3.10
CA GLY A 159 -30.82 32.60 2.05
C GLY A 159 -31.31 33.14 0.71
N SER A 160 -31.50 34.46 0.55
CA SER A 160 -31.81 35.08 -0.75
C SER A 160 -30.60 35.00 -1.70
N THR A 161 -30.80 35.04 -3.02
CA THR A 161 -29.69 34.94 -4.00
C THR A 161 -28.92 36.26 -4.07
N PRO A 162 -27.59 36.28 -3.83
CA PRO A 162 -26.80 37.50 -3.88
C PRO A 162 -26.64 38.02 -5.33
N THR A 163 -26.61 39.34 -5.48
CA THR A 163 -26.37 40.05 -6.75
C THR A 163 -25.20 41.02 -6.61
N ALA A 164 -24.83 41.73 -7.68
CA ALA A 164 -23.78 42.75 -7.62
C ALA A 164 -24.08 43.90 -6.63
N ALA A 165 -25.34 44.11 -6.27
CA ALA A 165 -25.77 45.08 -5.28
C ALA A 165 -25.79 44.55 -3.83
N SER A 166 -25.59 43.24 -3.61
CA SER A 166 -25.59 42.65 -2.26
C SER A 166 -24.36 43.06 -1.43
N ALA A 167 -24.40 42.79 -0.13
CA ALA A 167 -23.36 43.18 0.82
C ALA A 167 -21.99 42.63 0.40
N THR A 168 -20.95 43.47 0.43
CA THR A 168 -19.58 43.06 0.11
C THR A 168 -18.94 42.39 1.32
N TYR A 169 -18.36 41.22 1.12
CA TYR A 169 -17.56 40.57 2.15
C TYR A 169 -16.20 41.26 2.25
N THR A 170 -15.93 41.85 3.41
CA THR A 170 -14.69 42.60 3.70
C THR A 170 -14.02 42.15 5.00
N THR A 171 -14.80 41.62 5.95
CA THR A 171 -14.33 41.06 7.21
C THR A 171 -15.10 39.78 7.53
N THR A 172 -14.56 38.93 8.42
CA THR A 172 -15.19 37.71 8.92
C THR A 172 -16.66 37.91 9.32
N LEU A 173 -17.53 36.98 8.91
CA LEU A 173 -18.96 36.98 9.27
C LEU A 173 -19.17 36.24 10.58
N THR A 174 -19.81 36.88 11.55
CA THR A 174 -20.18 36.22 12.81
C THR A 174 -21.66 35.87 12.81
N LEU A 175 -21.99 34.57 12.84
CA LEU A 175 -23.35 34.08 12.97
C LEU A 175 -23.66 33.77 14.43
N ASN A 176 -24.54 34.58 15.03
CA ASN A 176 -25.03 34.41 16.40
C ASN A 176 -26.39 33.70 16.47
N ALA A 177 -26.97 33.34 15.32
CA ALA A 177 -28.22 32.61 15.18
C ALA A 177 -28.18 31.77 13.90
N SER A 178 -29.09 30.81 13.76
CA SER A 178 -29.25 30.01 12.55
C SER A 178 -29.45 30.90 11.33
N ALA A 179 -28.69 30.66 10.25
CA ALA A 179 -28.72 31.47 9.04
C ALA A 179 -28.35 30.64 7.81
N THR A 180 -28.78 31.07 6.62
CA THR A 180 -28.33 30.48 5.35
C THR A 180 -27.53 31.53 4.59
N VAL A 181 -26.22 31.30 4.48
CA VAL A 181 -25.31 32.21 3.81
C VAL A 181 -25.19 31.81 2.35
N LYS A 182 -25.49 32.74 1.43
CA LYS A 182 -25.22 32.58 -0.01
C LYS A 182 -24.23 33.62 -0.49
N ALA A 183 -23.34 33.25 -1.42
CA ALA A 183 -22.30 34.15 -1.91
C ALA A 183 -21.95 33.97 -3.41
N ILE A 184 -21.53 35.05 -4.07
CA ILE A 184 -20.96 35.07 -5.43
C ILE A 184 -19.65 35.88 -5.46
N ALA A 185 -18.74 35.54 -6.37
CA ALA A 185 -17.55 36.32 -6.67
C ALA A 185 -17.75 37.10 -7.98
N LEU A 186 -17.28 38.35 -8.02
CA LEU A 186 -17.35 39.23 -9.18
C LEU A 186 -15.95 39.62 -9.63
N LEU A 187 -15.64 39.39 -10.90
CA LEU A 187 -14.38 39.77 -11.53
C LEU A 187 -14.64 40.21 -12.98
N ASN A 188 -14.16 41.40 -13.36
CA ASN A 188 -14.30 41.97 -14.71
C ASN A 188 -15.74 41.94 -15.26
N GLY A 189 -16.73 42.22 -14.40
CA GLY A 189 -18.16 42.26 -14.76
C GLY A 189 -18.86 40.89 -14.86
N GLN A 190 -18.14 39.79 -14.62
CA GLN A 190 -18.69 38.44 -14.63
C GLN A 190 -18.90 37.93 -13.20
N SER A 191 -19.99 37.18 -12.97
CA SER A 191 -20.31 36.54 -11.69
C SER A 191 -19.97 35.06 -11.72
N SER A 192 -19.47 34.55 -10.60
CA SER A 192 -19.38 33.12 -10.34
C SER A 192 -20.76 32.48 -10.22
N ALA A 193 -20.79 31.14 -10.16
CA ALA A 193 -21.94 30.41 -9.61
C ALA A 193 -22.19 30.80 -8.14
N VAL A 194 -23.43 30.65 -7.67
CA VAL A 194 -23.84 30.94 -6.29
C VAL A 194 -23.44 29.81 -5.38
N SER A 195 -22.61 30.12 -4.38
CA SER A 195 -22.31 29.23 -3.26
C SER A 195 -23.36 29.39 -2.17
N SER A 196 -23.73 28.31 -1.48
CA SER A 196 -24.75 28.31 -0.42
C SER A 196 -24.35 27.39 0.73
N ALA A 197 -24.52 27.84 1.96
CA ALA A 197 -24.30 27.05 3.18
C ALA A 197 -25.35 27.39 4.24
N SER A 198 -25.99 26.38 4.82
CA SER A 198 -26.99 26.53 5.89
C SER A 198 -26.41 26.13 7.25
N TYR A 199 -26.65 26.97 8.26
CA TYR A 199 -26.15 26.79 9.62
C TYR A 199 -27.32 26.81 10.59
N THR A 200 -27.44 25.77 11.41
CA THR A 200 -28.48 25.64 12.44
C THR A 200 -27.83 25.75 13.80
N LEU A 201 -28.08 26.81 14.56
CA LEU A 201 -27.58 26.94 15.92
C LEU A 201 -28.59 26.34 16.91
N THR A 202 -28.26 25.19 17.50
CA THR A 202 -29.08 24.47 18.49
C THR A 202 -28.51 24.67 19.90
N THR A 203 -29.25 25.37 20.76
CA THR A 203 -28.88 25.57 22.17
C THR A 203 -29.33 24.36 23.02
N GLY A 204 -28.39 23.53 23.49
CA GLY A 204 -28.60 22.52 24.53
C GLY A 204 -27.96 22.95 25.86
N GLY A 205 -28.72 22.98 26.95
CA GLY A 205 -28.46 23.81 28.13
C GLY A 205 -27.44 23.32 29.19
N GLY A 206 -26.90 24.32 29.91
CA GLY A 206 -26.17 24.22 31.19
C GLY A 206 -24.71 24.68 31.10
N SER A 207 -24.36 25.96 30.94
CA SER A 207 -24.69 27.08 31.81
C SER A 207 -24.43 28.40 31.07
N GLY A 208 -25.46 29.22 30.83
CA GLY A 208 -25.37 30.43 30.01
C GLY A 208 -24.61 31.57 30.67
N TYR A 209 -23.29 31.45 30.83
CA TYR A 209 -22.41 32.54 31.29
C TYR A 209 -21.01 32.47 30.65
N THR A 210 -20.29 33.58 30.74
CA THR A 210 -18.87 33.76 30.38
C THR A 210 -18.18 34.53 31.50
N GLN A 211 -16.89 34.31 31.74
CA GLN A 211 -16.16 34.99 32.82
C GLN A 211 -14.66 35.11 32.51
N GLY A 212 -13.97 36.03 33.19
CA GLY A 212 -12.54 36.27 32.99
C GLY A 212 -11.93 37.31 33.92
N VAL A 213 -10.66 37.64 33.67
CA VAL A 213 -9.93 38.72 34.35
C VAL A 213 -9.20 39.56 33.30
N ASP A 214 -9.55 40.84 33.20
CA ASP A 214 -8.84 41.80 32.38
C ASP A 214 -7.79 42.51 33.24
N TYR A 215 -6.54 42.58 32.81
CA TYR A 215 -5.47 43.22 33.58
C TYR A 215 -4.86 44.38 32.80
N THR A 216 -4.97 45.59 33.34
CA THR A 216 -4.45 46.80 32.67
C THR A 216 -3.96 47.79 33.71
N GLY A 217 -2.73 48.29 33.53
CA GLY A 217 -2.17 49.37 34.35
C GLY A 217 -2.07 49.06 35.86
N GLY A 218 -1.81 47.82 36.25
CA GLY A 218 -1.71 47.43 37.67
C GLY A 218 -3.04 47.02 38.32
N VAL A 219 -4.14 47.01 37.57
CA VAL A 219 -5.48 46.71 38.07
C VAL A 219 -6.05 45.48 37.38
N ALA A 220 -6.49 44.51 38.18
CA ALA A 220 -7.24 43.34 37.73
C ALA A 220 -8.74 43.62 37.80
N THR A 221 -9.43 43.41 36.69
CA THR A 221 -10.89 43.48 36.57
C THR A 221 -11.44 42.07 36.39
N PHE A 222 -11.91 41.44 37.47
CA PHE A 222 -12.64 40.18 37.39
C PHE A 222 -14.02 40.46 36.82
N TRP A 223 -14.45 39.69 35.81
CA TRP A 223 -15.73 39.92 35.17
C TRP A 223 -16.52 38.64 34.88
N PHE A 224 -17.85 38.75 34.88
CA PHE A 224 -18.82 37.68 34.63
C PHE A 224 -19.99 38.21 33.79
N ALA A 225 -20.38 37.52 32.73
CA ALA A 225 -21.48 37.89 31.83
C ALA A 225 -22.42 36.71 31.56
N ARG A 226 -23.72 36.92 31.78
CA ARG A 226 -24.85 35.99 31.52
C ARG A 226 -26.02 36.80 30.95
N GLU A 227 -26.94 36.13 30.25
CA GLU A 227 -28.17 36.76 29.74
C GLU A 227 -28.95 37.48 30.87
N LEU A 228 -29.19 38.78 30.65
CA LEU A 228 -29.45 39.78 31.70
C LEU A 228 -30.76 39.61 32.49
N ALA A 229 -31.77 38.98 31.90
CA ALA A 229 -33.10 38.90 32.50
C ALA A 229 -33.16 38.00 33.75
N ALA A 230 -32.15 37.17 33.99
CA ALA A 230 -32.18 36.15 35.04
C ALA A 230 -31.24 36.40 36.24
N THR A 231 -30.21 37.26 36.16
CA THR A 231 -29.15 37.31 37.21
C THR A 231 -29.32 38.51 38.15
N ALA A 232 -29.64 38.26 39.42
CA ALA A 232 -29.87 39.30 40.42
C ALA A 232 -28.56 39.87 40.98
N TRP A 233 -27.57 39.01 41.25
CA TRP A 233 -26.26 39.42 41.75
C TRP A 233 -25.17 38.40 41.42
N VAL A 234 -23.91 38.85 41.46
CA VAL A 234 -22.71 38.02 41.29
C VAL A 234 -21.68 38.40 42.36
N ASP A 235 -21.09 37.41 43.01
CA ASP A 235 -19.91 37.53 43.87
C ASP A 235 -18.70 36.92 43.15
N VAL A 236 -17.54 37.56 43.28
CA VAL A 236 -16.24 36.99 42.93
C VAL A 236 -15.54 36.51 44.19
N HIS A 237 -14.96 35.33 44.12
CA HIS A 237 -14.12 34.73 45.14
C HIS A 237 -12.71 34.65 44.58
N PHE A 238 -11.73 35.35 45.15
CA PHE A 238 -10.37 35.31 44.63
C PHE A 238 -9.30 35.35 45.74
N ASP A 239 -8.18 34.66 45.51
CA ASP A 239 -7.00 34.66 46.38
C ASP A 239 -5.75 34.93 45.54
N ALA A 240 -5.04 36.02 45.87
CA ALA A 240 -3.81 36.44 45.22
C ALA A 240 -2.57 36.27 46.10
N GLY A 241 -2.63 35.37 47.10
CA GLY A 241 -1.54 35.07 48.03
C GLY A 241 -1.64 35.77 49.39
N SER A 242 -2.69 36.56 49.62
CA SER A 242 -2.99 37.25 50.89
C SER A 242 -4.22 36.69 51.61
N GLY A 243 -4.74 35.54 51.17
CA GLY A 243 -5.98 34.95 51.64
C GLY A 243 -7.17 35.30 50.75
N GLN A 244 -8.18 34.44 50.76
CA GLN A 244 -9.37 34.54 49.91
C GLN A 244 -10.24 35.75 50.26
N GLN A 245 -10.54 36.55 49.25
CA GLN A 245 -11.49 37.67 49.29
C GLN A 245 -12.76 37.29 48.53
N ASN A 246 -13.92 37.65 49.10
CA ASN A 246 -15.23 37.38 48.52
C ASN A 246 -15.96 38.72 48.37
N VAL A 247 -16.23 39.15 47.14
CA VAL A 247 -16.68 40.51 46.87
C VAL A 247 -17.84 40.55 45.88
N ARG A 248 -18.85 41.36 46.19
CA ARG A 248 -19.98 41.66 45.30
C ARG A 248 -19.52 42.42 44.06
N SER A 249 -19.71 41.82 42.89
CA SER A 249 -19.40 42.44 41.61
C SER A 249 -20.47 43.46 41.21
N SER A 250 -20.04 44.56 40.61
CA SER A 250 -20.91 45.65 40.16
C SER A 250 -21.29 45.48 38.69
N TYR A 251 -22.57 45.62 38.35
CA TYR A 251 -22.98 45.49 36.95
C TYR A 251 -22.61 46.74 36.14
N ASN A 252 -21.85 46.55 35.06
CA ASN A 252 -21.46 47.55 34.10
C ASN A 252 -22.32 47.41 32.83
N SER A 253 -23.25 48.35 32.63
CA SER A 253 -24.21 48.33 31.52
C SER A 253 -23.57 48.52 30.14
N SER A 254 -22.38 49.11 30.06
CA SER A 254 -21.69 49.36 28.79
C SER A 254 -20.98 48.10 28.28
N THR A 255 -20.38 47.33 29.17
CA THR A 255 -19.72 46.06 28.84
C THR A 255 -20.65 44.86 28.97
N GLN A 256 -21.84 45.07 29.56
CA GLN A 256 -22.83 44.04 29.90
C GLN A 256 -22.28 42.95 30.82
N ARG A 257 -21.39 43.31 31.76
CA ARG A 257 -20.70 42.39 32.67
C ARG A 257 -20.88 42.82 34.12
N PHE A 258 -20.93 41.86 35.03
CA PHE A 258 -20.64 42.10 36.45
C PHE A 258 -19.13 42.14 36.63
N GLU A 259 -18.60 43.23 37.20
CA GLU A 259 -17.18 43.51 37.28
C GLU A 259 -16.76 43.84 38.72
N HIS A 260 -15.58 43.36 39.12
CA HIS A 260 -14.89 43.80 40.32
C HIS A 260 -13.44 44.15 40.00
N LYS A 261 -13.01 45.35 40.41
CA LYS A 261 -11.68 45.89 40.12
C LYS A 261 -10.86 45.97 41.39
N THR A 262 -9.63 45.45 41.35
CA THR A 262 -8.71 45.52 42.47
C THR A 262 -7.27 45.69 41.99
N ALA A 263 -6.46 46.43 42.76
CA ALA A 263 -5.06 46.64 42.43
C ALA A 263 -4.26 45.40 42.81
N LEU A 264 -3.60 44.78 41.82
CA LEU A 264 -2.75 43.61 42.02
C LEU A 264 -1.44 43.78 41.25
N PRO A 265 -0.29 43.40 41.82
CA PRO A 265 0.99 43.57 41.15
C PRO A 265 1.10 42.64 39.93
N ALA A 266 1.81 43.10 38.92
CA ALA A 266 2.16 42.27 37.76
C ALA A 266 3.02 41.10 38.24
N GLY A 267 2.75 39.91 37.71
CA GLY A 267 3.32 38.63 38.11
C GLY A 267 2.55 37.90 39.22
N ALA A 268 1.49 38.49 39.80
CA ALA A 268 0.71 37.82 40.84
C ALA A 268 -0.10 36.66 40.28
N THR A 269 0.01 35.48 40.89
CA THR A 269 -0.87 34.33 40.61
C THR A 269 -2.12 34.43 41.45
N VAL A 270 -3.27 34.45 40.80
CA VAL A 270 -4.59 34.60 41.41
C VAL A 270 -5.42 33.36 41.14
N LYS A 271 -5.99 32.78 42.19
CA LYS A 271 -7.04 31.76 42.09
C LYS A 271 -8.40 32.44 42.20
N TYR A 272 -9.37 32.17 41.33
CA TYR A 272 -10.68 32.79 41.41
C TYR A 272 -11.85 31.91 40.93
N SER A 273 -13.04 32.16 41.46
CA SER A 273 -14.34 31.63 41.01
C SER A 273 -15.44 32.67 41.21
N PHE A 274 -16.62 32.44 40.65
CA PHE A 274 -17.79 33.31 40.83
C PHE A 274 -18.97 32.53 41.38
N THR A 275 -19.73 33.15 42.27
CA THR A 275 -21.05 32.69 42.68
C THR A 275 -22.08 33.68 42.19
N TRP A 276 -23.09 33.23 41.46
CA TRP A 276 -24.17 34.11 41.00
C TRP A 276 -25.52 33.58 41.42
N PHE A 277 -26.45 34.51 41.64
CA PHE A 277 -27.83 34.18 41.93
C PHE A 277 -28.71 34.57 40.75
N ALA A 278 -29.43 33.58 40.22
CA ALA A 278 -30.46 33.84 39.24
C ALA A 278 -31.85 33.79 39.90
N ASN A 279 -32.70 34.78 39.59
CA ASN A 279 -34.03 34.89 40.17
C ASN A 279 -34.82 33.60 39.92
N GLY A 280 -35.26 32.95 40.99
CA GLY A 280 -36.02 31.69 40.96
C GLY A 280 -35.20 30.41 40.78
N SER A 281 -33.86 30.46 40.71
CA SER A 281 -33.02 29.26 40.47
C SER A 281 -31.90 29.00 41.51
N GLY A 282 -31.82 29.82 42.57
CA GLY A 282 -30.82 29.65 43.63
C GLY A 282 -29.43 30.19 43.24
N ALA A 283 -28.51 30.17 44.21
CA ALA A 283 -27.11 30.52 43.95
C ALA A 283 -26.38 29.35 43.27
N ALA A 284 -25.54 29.64 42.28
CA ALA A 284 -24.72 28.68 41.57
C ALA A 284 -23.28 29.17 41.47
N ASP A 285 -22.33 28.22 41.49
CA ASP A 285 -20.89 28.51 41.50
C ASP A 285 -20.23 28.14 40.17
N SER A 286 -19.23 28.91 39.78
CA SER A 286 -18.32 28.56 38.70
C SER A 286 -17.23 27.61 39.23
N PRO A 287 -16.58 26.83 38.34
CA PRO A 287 -15.32 26.16 38.69
C PRO A 287 -14.25 27.17 39.19
N LEU A 288 -13.22 26.66 39.87
CA LEU A 288 -12.06 27.44 40.32
C LEU A 288 -11.01 27.55 39.18
N PHE A 289 -10.53 28.76 38.95
CA PHE A 289 -9.54 29.11 37.91
C PHE A 289 -8.26 29.66 38.54
N VAL A 290 -7.11 29.55 37.85
CA VAL A 290 -5.81 30.06 38.31
C VAL A 290 -5.12 30.82 37.17
N LEU A 291 -4.68 32.05 37.42
CA LEU A 291 -4.12 32.97 36.41
C LEU A 291 -2.98 33.83 36.97
N THR A 292 -1.90 34.07 36.22
CA THR A 292 -0.82 35.01 36.58
C THR A 292 -0.98 36.34 35.82
N LEU A 293 -1.02 37.46 36.55
CA LEU A 293 -1.31 38.80 35.99
C LEU A 293 -0.07 39.47 35.37
N GLY A 294 -0.22 40.37 34.40
CA GLY A 294 0.84 41.33 34.02
C GLY A 294 2.10 40.84 33.28
N GLY A 295 2.16 39.60 32.79
CA GLY A 295 3.20 39.16 31.85
C GLY A 295 2.94 39.69 30.44
N GLY A 296 3.77 40.61 29.94
CA GLY A 296 3.68 41.10 28.57
C GLY A 296 3.94 39.99 27.55
N GLY A 297 2.92 39.66 26.76
CA GLY A 297 3.03 38.78 25.60
C GLY A 297 2.51 37.34 25.77
N GLY A 298 1.46 37.12 26.55
CA GLY A 298 0.75 35.84 26.63
C GLY A 298 -0.72 36.06 26.92
N GLY A 299 -1.38 36.88 26.10
CA GLY A 299 -2.84 36.80 26.03
C GLY A 299 -3.22 35.35 25.76
N GLY A 300 -4.35 34.92 26.32
CA GLY A 300 -5.05 33.70 25.94
C GLY A 300 -5.48 33.73 24.47
N GLY A 301 -4.49 33.82 23.59
CA GLY A 301 -4.61 33.66 22.17
C GLY A 301 -4.44 32.19 21.88
N THR A 302 -5.36 31.66 21.11
CA THR A 302 -5.15 30.43 20.40
C THR A 302 -4.19 30.72 19.24
N ALA A 303 -3.21 29.86 18.99
CA ALA A 303 -2.45 29.92 17.75
C ALA A 303 -3.43 29.89 16.56
N ALA A 304 -3.18 30.71 15.54
CA ALA A 304 -4.01 30.75 14.35
C ALA A 304 -3.98 29.39 13.65
N ALA A 305 -5.16 28.85 13.34
CA ALA A 305 -5.29 27.54 12.71
C ALA A 305 -4.57 27.50 11.35
N PRO A 306 -3.90 26.38 10.99
CA PRO A 306 -3.21 26.27 9.72
C PRO A 306 -4.13 26.51 8.53
N THR A 307 -3.64 27.26 7.55
CA THR A 307 -4.28 27.47 6.24
C THR A 307 -3.60 26.57 5.21
N PHE A 308 -4.36 26.09 4.23
CA PHE A 308 -3.85 25.26 3.14
C PHE A 308 -3.66 26.12 1.88
N SER A 309 -2.51 26.02 1.22
CA SER A 309 -2.22 26.79 -0.01
C SER A 309 -3.09 26.40 -1.19
N VAL A 310 -3.64 25.18 -1.18
CA VAL A 310 -4.58 24.67 -2.17
C VAL A 310 -5.88 24.32 -1.45
N PRO A 311 -7.03 24.87 -1.87
CA PRO A 311 -8.32 24.56 -1.25
C PRO A 311 -8.66 23.05 -1.28
N ALA A 312 -9.46 22.58 -0.33
CA ALA A 312 -10.07 21.25 -0.42
C ALA A 312 -10.93 21.14 -1.70
N GLY A 313 -10.92 19.99 -2.37
CA GLY A 313 -11.67 19.82 -3.61
C GLY A 313 -11.19 18.67 -4.48
N THR A 314 -11.79 18.58 -5.68
CA THR A 314 -11.47 17.57 -6.67
C THR A 314 -10.47 18.11 -7.69
N TYR A 315 -9.37 17.40 -7.91
CA TYR A 315 -8.28 17.78 -8.82
C TYR A 315 -7.98 16.67 -9.81
N THR A 316 -7.55 17.03 -11.02
CA THR A 316 -7.22 16.08 -12.09
C THR A 316 -5.73 15.76 -12.21
N SER A 317 -4.91 16.31 -11.31
CA SER A 317 -3.48 16.12 -11.22
C SER A 317 -3.03 16.18 -9.76
N ALA A 318 -1.83 15.67 -9.45
CA ALA A 318 -1.26 15.72 -8.11
C ALA A 318 -1.07 17.18 -7.65
N GLN A 319 -1.36 17.46 -6.38
CA GLN A 319 -1.25 18.79 -5.79
C GLN A 319 -0.08 18.87 -4.82
N GLN A 320 0.45 20.08 -4.59
CA GLN A 320 1.46 20.35 -3.56
C GLN A 320 0.86 21.33 -2.53
N ILE A 321 0.64 20.86 -1.30
CA ILE A 321 -0.09 21.61 -0.28
C ILE A 321 0.86 22.21 0.74
N SER A 322 0.98 23.52 0.75
CA SER A 322 1.70 24.23 1.81
C SER A 322 0.77 24.58 2.96
N LEU A 323 1.26 24.45 4.19
CA LEU A 323 0.54 24.85 5.40
C LEU A 323 1.15 26.14 5.96
N ALA A 324 0.32 27.09 6.36
CA ALA A 324 0.79 28.33 6.97
C ALA A 324 -0.08 28.72 8.17
N SER A 325 0.55 29.23 9.23
CA SER A 325 -0.13 29.89 10.35
C SER A 325 0.30 31.35 10.36
N SER A 326 -0.64 32.26 10.60
CA SER A 326 -0.33 33.68 10.81
C SER A 326 0.30 33.96 12.18
N THR A 327 0.43 32.93 13.03
CA THR A 327 1.14 33.02 14.32
C THR A 327 2.65 32.93 14.09
N PRO A 328 3.42 34.00 14.34
CA PRO A 328 4.86 33.98 14.13
C PRO A 328 5.54 32.91 15.00
N GLY A 329 6.38 32.07 14.38
CA GLY A 329 7.13 31.02 15.08
C GLY A 329 6.30 29.80 15.51
N ALA A 330 5.05 29.66 15.05
CA ALA A 330 4.24 28.50 15.38
C ALA A 330 4.72 27.21 14.70
N VAL A 331 4.68 26.10 15.45
CA VAL A 331 4.92 24.75 14.96
C VAL A 331 3.58 24.18 14.49
N ILE A 332 3.48 23.86 13.20
CA ILE A 332 2.29 23.21 12.62
C ILE A 332 2.49 21.70 12.65
N ARG A 333 1.50 20.96 13.17
CA ARG A 333 1.46 19.48 13.20
C ARG A 333 0.34 19.00 12.30
N TYR A 334 0.54 17.92 11.55
CA TYR A 334 -0.47 17.44 10.59
C TYR A 334 -0.57 15.91 10.47
N THR A 335 -1.67 15.45 9.89
CA THR A 335 -1.96 14.06 9.49
C THR A 335 -2.54 14.08 8.07
N ILE A 336 -2.37 12.98 7.32
CA ILE A 336 -2.83 12.85 5.91
C ILE A 336 -3.87 11.75 5.71
N ASP A 337 -4.15 10.98 6.77
CA ASP A 337 -5.13 9.89 6.81
C ASP A 337 -6.50 10.33 7.34
N GLY A 338 -6.67 11.63 7.62
CA GLY A 338 -7.88 12.20 8.20
C GLY A 338 -8.04 12.02 9.72
N SER A 339 -7.05 11.46 10.42
CA SER A 339 -7.04 11.38 11.89
C SER A 339 -6.75 12.75 12.53
N THR A 340 -7.12 12.96 13.80
CA THR A 340 -6.85 14.24 14.49
C THR A 340 -5.36 14.36 14.87
N PRO A 341 -4.65 15.42 14.44
CA PRO A 341 -3.24 15.62 14.76
C PRO A 341 -3.01 15.88 16.26
N SER A 342 -1.87 15.43 16.79
CA SER A 342 -1.44 15.62 18.18
C SER A 342 0.02 16.10 18.25
N ALA A 343 0.54 16.34 19.45
CA ALA A 343 1.95 16.69 19.66
C ALA A 343 2.94 15.60 19.19
N ALA A 344 2.48 14.36 18.94
CA ALA A 344 3.28 13.29 18.35
C ALA A 344 3.24 13.26 16.82
N SER A 345 2.30 13.98 16.19
CA SER A 345 2.17 14.03 14.72
C SER A 345 3.36 14.76 14.07
N PRO A 346 3.68 14.47 12.80
CA PRO A 346 4.76 15.15 12.08
C PRO A 346 4.62 16.68 12.10
N ALA A 347 5.72 17.39 12.32
CA ALA A 347 5.78 18.84 12.16
C ALA A 347 5.92 19.19 10.67
N TYR A 348 5.15 20.18 10.20
CA TYR A 348 5.20 20.67 8.84
C TYR A 348 6.48 21.47 8.59
N ALA A 349 7.29 21.01 7.64
CA ALA A 349 8.56 21.64 7.27
C ALA A 349 8.70 21.90 5.75
N ALA A 350 7.87 21.25 4.92
CA ALA A 350 7.87 21.40 3.46
C ALA A 350 6.46 21.07 2.90
N PRO A 351 6.10 21.55 1.68
CA PRO A 351 4.82 21.25 1.05
C PRO A 351 4.49 19.75 1.01
N ILE A 352 3.22 19.41 1.29
CA ILE A 352 2.70 18.04 1.36
C ILE A 352 2.24 17.61 -0.05
N PRO A 353 2.85 16.58 -0.67
CA PRO A 353 2.40 16.08 -1.95
C PRO A 353 1.11 15.27 -1.80
N VAL A 354 0.10 15.61 -2.60
CA VAL A 354 -1.21 14.95 -2.64
C VAL A 354 -1.42 14.37 -4.04
N GLY A 355 -0.98 13.13 -4.22
CA GLY A 355 -1.05 12.40 -5.50
C GLY A 355 -2.28 11.50 -5.67
N ARG A 356 -3.08 11.30 -4.60
CA ARG A 356 -4.34 10.55 -4.62
C ARG A 356 -5.33 11.17 -3.63
N SER A 357 -6.58 10.71 -3.66
CA SER A 357 -7.61 11.21 -2.74
C SER A 357 -7.26 10.92 -1.28
N LEU A 358 -7.20 11.95 -0.43
CA LEU A 358 -6.87 11.87 1.00
C LEU A 358 -7.43 13.07 1.78
N THR A 359 -7.34 13.05 3.11
CA THR A 359 -7.73 14.19 3.95
C THR A 359 -6.57 14.64 4.83
N ILE A 360 -6.16 15.90 4.70
CA ILE A 360 -5.14 16.50 5.56
C ILE A 360 -5.83 17.19 6.74
N LYS A 361 -5.41 16.88 7.97
CA LYS A 361 -5.78 17.64 9.17
C LYS A 361 -4.54 18.26 9.81
N ALA A 362 -4.62 19.50 10.30
CA ALA A 362 -3.49 20.20 10.88
C ALA A 362 -3.89 21.15 12.02
N TYR A 363 -3.02 21.31 13.03
CA TYR A 363 -3.13 22.35 14.05
C TYR A 363 -1.78 23.06 14.25
N ALA A 364 -1.80 24.26 14.78
CA ALA A 364 -0.61 25.07 15.10
C ALA A 364 -0.47 25.23 16.61
N SER A 365 0.76 25.21 17.12
CA SER A 365 1.10 25.51 18.50
C SER A 365 2.26 26.51 18.58
N ALA A 366 2.26 27.37 19.59
CA ALA A 366 3.34 28.33 19.84
C ALA A 366 3.50 28.55 21.34
N SER A 367 4.74 28.78 21.79
CA SER A 367 5.03 28.98 23.21
C SER A 367 4.25 30.16 23.77
N GLY A 368 3.49 29.92 24.86
CA GLY A 368 2.67 30.95 25.51
C GLY A 368 1.28 31.15 24.89
N LEU A 369 0.87 30.35 23.89
CA LEU A 369 -0.47 30.33 23.28
C LEU A 369 -1.17 28.97 23.46
N ALA A 370 -2.50 28.94 23.42
CA ALA A 370 -3.26 27.68 23.33
C ALA A 370 -3.17 27.10 21.90
N ASP A 371 -3.21 25.77 21.77
CA ASP A 371 -3.21 25.09 20.47
C ASP A 371 -4.38 25.53 19.60
N SER A 372 -4.14 25.73 18.30
CA SER A 372 -5.19 26.07 17.34
C SER A 372 -6.30 25.02 17.27
N SER A 373 -7.47 25.41 16.78
CA SER A 373 -8.42 24.43 16.25
C SER A 373 -7.78 23.64 15.09
N VAL A 374 -8.28 22.43 14.86
CA VAL A 374 -7.79 21.57 13.78
C VAL A 374 -8.42 22.00 12.46
N SER A 375 -7.60 22.47 11.53
CA SER A 375 -7.98 22.68 10.14
C SER A 375 -8.03 21.34 9.40
N SER A 376 -9.02 21.15 8.51
CA SER A 376 -9.20 19.91 7.75
C SER A 376 -9.47 20.22 6.28
N ALA A 377 -8.75 19.58 5.36
CA ALA A 377 -8.95 19.69 3.92
C ALA A 377 -8.98 18.31 3.26
N GLY A 378 -10.10 17.99 2.62
CA GLY A 378 -10.26 16.79 1.80
C GLY A 378 -9.87 17.07 0.36
N TYR A 379 -9.02 16.23 -0.21
CA TYR A 379 -8.61 16.27 -1.61
C TYR A 379 -9.08 15.01 -2.29
N THR A 380 -9.79 15.16 -3.41
CA THR A 380 -10.15 14.05 -4.29
C THR A 380 -9.31 14.18 -5.54
N ILE A 381 -8.39 13.26 -5.80
CA ILE A 381 -7.56 13.31 -7.02
C ILE A 381 -8.17 12.35 -8.04
N ASN A 382 -8.96 12.93 -8.96
CA ASN A 382 -9.53 12.24 -10.11
C ASN A 382 -8.61 12.45 -11.30
N ILE A 383 -7.51 11.70 -11.39
CA ILE A 383 -6.60 11.81 -12.55
C ILE A 383 -7.34 11.38 -13.81
N VAL A 384 -7.90 12.34 -14.54
CA VAL A 384 -8.48 12.12 -15.86
C VAL A 384 -7.29 11.95 -16.81
N GLY A 385 -7.05 10.70 -17.23
CA GLY A 385 -5.96 10.31 -18.14
C GLY A 385 -4.89 9.40 -17.53
N GLY A 386 -4.97 9.04 -16.24
CA GLY A 386 -3.91 8.33 -15.53
C GLY A 386 -4.17 6.85 -15.32
N ALA A 387 -4.25 6.07 -16.39
CA ALA A 387 -4.58 4.67 -16.25
C ALA A 387 -3.86 3.82 -17.31
N PHE A 388 -2.53 3.74 -17.18
CA PHE A 388 -1.72 2.78 -17.92
C PHE A 388 -0.49 2.37 -17.08
N SER A 389 0.04 1.16 -17.31
CA SER A 389 1.38 0.75 -16.89
C SER A 389 2.29 0.63 -18.12
N GLN A 390 3.60 0.75 -17.93
CA GLN A 390 4.56 0.69 -19.04
C GLN A 390 5.87 0.02 -18.59
N GLY A 391 6.66 -0.45 -19.53
CA GLY A 391 8.02 -0.91 -19.23
C GLY A 391 8.82 -1.33 -20.47
N VAL A 392 10.03 -1.81 -20.21
CA VAL A 392 10.90 -2.45 -21.21
C VAL A 392 11.21 -3.87 -20.73
N SER A 393 11.03 -4.85 -21.60
CA SER A 393 11.39 -6.26 -21.36
C SER A 393 12.54 -6.64 -22.29
N GLU A 394 13.69 -7.04 -21.74
CA GLU A 394 14.87 -7.45 -22.53
C GLU A 394 14.91 -8.95 -22.80
N LEU A 395 15.43 -9.32 -23.97
CA LEU A 395 15.86 -10.68 -24.29
C LEU A 395 17.14 -10.59 -25.16
N GLY A 396 18.31 -10.70 -24.52
CA GLY A 396 19.60 -10.60 -25.19
C GLY A 396 19.82 -9.22 -25.82
N THR A 397 19.89 -9.16 -27.16
CA THR A 397 20.08 -7.92 -27.93
C THR A 397 18.77 -7.28 -28.42
N THR A 398 17.63 -7.75 -27.89
CA THR A 398 16.31 -7.20 -28.19
C THR A 398 15.66 -6.63 -26.93
N ALA A 399 14.86 -5.59 -27.11
CA ALA A 399 14.09 -4.96 -26.04
C ALA A 399 12.66 -4.69 -26.52
N THR A 400 11.67 -5.20 -25.80
CA THR A 400 10.25 -4.92 -26.06
C THR A 400 9.80 -3.79 -25.16
N VAL A 401 9.58 -2.62 -25.73
CA VAL A 401 8.93 -1.51 -25.01
C VAL A 401 7.43 -1.72 -25.07
N TRP A 402 6.75 -1.65 -23.93
CA TRP A 402 5.34 -1.95 -23.82
C TRP A 402 4.56 -0.89 -23.03
N PHE A 403 3.29 -0.73 -23.39
CA PHE A 403 2.33 0.22 -22.82
C PHE A 403 0.98 -0.49 -22.61
N LYS A 404 0.54 -0.64 -21.36
CA LYS A 404 -0.69 -1.34 -20.97
C LYS A 404 -1.71 -0.36 -20.41
N PRO A 405 -2.70 0.06 -21.19
CA PRO A 405 -3.73 0.95 -20.68
C PRO A 405 -4.77 0.16 -19.85
N THR A 406 -5.43 0.82 -18.90
CA THR A 406 -6.54 0.24 -18.14
C THR A 406 -7.87 0.37 -18.89
N ALA A 407 -7.89 1.08 -20.02
CA ALA A 407 -9.02 1.20 -20.93
C ALA A 407 -8.52 1.14 -22.38
N ALA A 408 -9.30 0.57 -23.29
CA ALA A 408 -8.90 0.42 -24.68
C ALA A 408 -8.53 1.78 -25.32
N GLN A 409 -7.41 1.82 -26.04
CA GLN A 409 -6.94 3.01 -26.76
C GLN A 409 -7.24 2.84 -28.26
N SER A 410 -7.52 3.95 -28.93
CA SER A 410 -7.61 3.96 -30.40
C SER A 410 -6.22 3.79 -31.03
N PHE A 411 -5.19 4.35 -30.40
CA PHE A 411 -3.79 4.18 -30.78
C PHE A 411 -2.86 4.40 -29.59
N VAL A 412 -1.63 3.89 -29.74
CA VAL A 412 -0.47 4.26 -28.91
C VAL A 412 0.72 4.41 -29.83
N ILE A 413 1.39 5.55 -29.76
CA ILE A 413 2.65 5.86 -30.45
C ILE A 413 3.75 5.81 -29.41
N LEU A 414 4.80 5.04 -29.67
CA LEU A 414 6.04 5.09 -28.90
C LEU A 414 6.93 6.15 -29.53
N HIS A 415 7.50 7.03 -28.73
CA HIS A 415 8.58 7.94 -29.11
C HIS A 415 9.83 7.41 -28.46
N TYR A 416 10.85 6.98 -29.19
CA TYR A 416 12.08 6.47 -28.56
C TYR A 416 13.34 6.91 -29.29
N GLN A 417 14.45 6.91 -28.56
CA GLN A 417 15.79 7.23 -29.04
C GLN A 417 16.78 6.25 -28.39
N VAL A 418 17.65 5.64 -29.20
CA VAL A 418 18.73 4.76 -28.70
C VAL A 418 20.05 5.52 -28.72
N GLY A 419 20.68 5.69 -27.56
CA GLY A 419 21.89 6.48 -27.36
C GLY A 419 21.67 7.93 -27.78
N THR A 420 22.53 8.42 -28.67
CA THR A 420 22.45 9.75 -29.30
C THR A 420 21.83 9.71 -30.70
N GLY A 421 21.23 8.57 -31.10
CA GLY A 421 20.62 8.41 -32.42
C GLY A 421 19.40 9.31 -32.65
N SER A 422 18.78 9.25 -33.82
CA SER A 422 17.55 10.00 -34.09
C SER A 422 16.36 9.44 -33.30
N GLN A 423 15.42 10.30 -32.92
CA GLN A 423 14.14 9.86 -32.36
C GLN A 423 13.30 9.15 -33.42
N ILE A 424 12.67 8.05 -33.05
CA ILE A 424 11.82 7.21 -33.89
C ILE A 424 10.44 7.12 -33.22
N ASN A 425 9.37 7.22 -34.01
CA ASN A 425 8.00 7.35 -33.50
C ASN A 425 7.04 6.26 -34.03
N PRO A 426 7.26 4.96 -33.78
CA PRO A 426 6.39 3.92 -34.31
C PRO A 426 5.03 3.90 -33.61
N GLN A 427 3.97 3.61 -34.38
CA GLN A 427 2.70 3.17 -33.80
C GLN A 427 2.88 1.76 -33.25
N MET A 428 2.55 1.56 -31.98
CA MET A 428 2.73 0.29 -31.29
C MET A 428 1.65 -0.72 -31.68
N ALA A 429 2.01 -2.01 -31.76
CA ALA A 429 1.09 -3.09 -32.06
C ALA A 429 0.37 -3.56 -30.79
N TYR A 430 -0.96 -3.69 -30.83
CA TYR A 430 -1.72 -4.20 -29.68
C TYR A 430 -1.61 -5.72 -29.56
N ASN A 431 -1.15 -6.20 -28.42
CA ASN A 431 -1.12 -7.61 -28.04
C ASN A 431 -2.38 -7.95 -27.22
N PRO A 432 -3.39 -8.61 -27.81
CA PRO A 432 -4.66 -8.87 -27.12
C PRO A 432 -4.52 -9.87 -25.97
N THR A 433 -3.51 -10.73 -25.99
CA THR A 433 -3.25 -11.73 -24.94
C THR A 433 -2.74 -11.09 -23.65
N LEU A 434 -1.88 -10.07 -23.77
CA LEU A 434 -1.30 -9.36 -22.62
C LEU A 434 -2.09 -8.09 -22.25
N GLY A 435 -3.02 -7.68 -23.11
CA GLY A 435 -3.80 -6.45 -22.96
C GLY A 435 -2.94 -5.19 -23.03
N ARG A 436 -1.87 -5.19 -23.84
CA ARG A 436 -0.90 -4.09 -23.92
C ARG A 436 -0.40 -3.87 -25.34
N TYR A 437 0.04 -2.65 -25.65
CA TYR A 437 0.71 -2.27 -26.88
C TYR A 437 2.21 -2.52 -26.76
N GLU A 438 2.85 -3.00 -27.83
CA GLU A 438 4.26 -3.41 -27.83
C GLU A 438 5.01 -2.89 -29.06
N THR A 439 6.32 -2.67 -28.90
CA THR A 439 7.27 -2.45 -30.00
C THR A 439 8.58 -3.13 -29.67
N VAL A 440 9.05 -3.98 -30.58
CA VAL A 440 10.32 -4.71 -30.42
C VAL A 440 11.44 -3.91 -31.07
N LEU A 441 12.45 -3.60 -30.25
CA LEU A 441 13.72 -3.01 -30.66
C LEU A 441 14.74 -4.13 -30.80
N SER A 442 15.54 -4.11 -31.87
CA SER A 442 16.52 -5.16 -32.17
C SER A 442 17.90 -4.58 -32.44
N GLY A 443 18.95 -5.39 -32.29
CA GLY A 443 20.33 -4.99 -32.55
C GLY A 443 20.95 -4.12 -31.45
N LEU A 444 20.37 -4.17 -30.25
CA LEU A 444 20.83 -3.39 -29.11
C LEU A 444 22.04 -4.05 -28.43
N GLN A 445 22.93 -3.23 -27.88
CA GLN A 445 24.14 -3.66 -27.18
C GLN A 445 24.04 -3.36 -25.68
N PRO A 446 24.60 -4.19 -24.80
CA PRO A 446 24.74 -3.87 -23.38
C PRO A 446 25.40 -2.49 -23.17
N GLY A 447 24.86 -1.70 -22.24
CA GLY A 447 25.22 -0.31 -21.95
C GLY A 447 24.50 0.74 -22.81
N GLN A 448 23.75 0.37 -23.85
CA GLN A 448 23.01 1.34 -24.66
C GLN A 448 21.76 1.86 -23.94
N ARG A 449 21.61 3.19 -23.87
CA ARG A 449 20.43 3.84 -23.29
C ARG A 449 19.31 3.96 -24.32
N ILE A 450 18.09 3.60 -23.93
CA ILE A 450 16.84 3.85 -24.65
C ILE A 450 16.09 4.94 -23.88
N GLY A 451 16.00 6.15 -24.44
CA GLY A 451 15.05 7.16 -23.95
C GLY A 451 13.72 6.98 -24.66
N TYR A 452 12.57 7.02 -23.95
CA TYR A 452 11.28 6.82 -24.59
C TYR A 452 10.09 7.50 -23.90
N ALA A 453 9.01 7.78 -24.63
CA ALA A 453 7.74 8.31 -24.15
C ALA A 453 6.60 7.76 -25.02
N PHE A 454 5.34 8.01 -24.65
CA PHE A 454 4.17 7.52 -25.37
C PHE A 454 3.21 8.65 -25.69
N THR A 455 2.51 8.55 -26.82
CA THR A 455 1.33 9.34 -27.10
C THR A 455 0.14 8.40 -27.37
N TYR A 456 -0.95 8.56 -26.64
CA TYR A 456 -2.10 7.65 -26.68
C TYR A 456 -3.43 8.40 -26.63
N ALA A 457 -4.50 7.81 -27.16
CA ALA A 457 -5.84 8.38 -27.08
C ALA A 457 -6.90 7.30 -26.84
N PRO A 458 -7.86 7.50 -25.91
CA PRO A 458 -9.00 6.60 -25.76
C PRO A 458 -9.84 6.56 -27.05
N VAL A 459 -10.63 5.49 -27.23
CA VAL A 459 -11.53 5.33 -28.40
C VAL A 459 -12.49 6.53 -28.59
N SER A 460 -12.79 7.28 -27.52
CA SER A 460 -13.57 8.51 -27.56
C SER A 460 -12.98 9.61 -26.65
N GLY A 461 -11.69 9.93 -26.82
CA GLY A 461 -10.99 10.90 -25.96
C GLY A 461 -9.89 11.68 -26.65
N THR A 462 -9.37 12.70 -25.96
CA THR A 462 -8.26 13.55 -26.43
C THR A 462 -6.93 12.79 -26.33
N GLN A 463 -6.07 13.00 -27.33
CA GLN A 463 -4.69 12.53 -27.34
C GLN A 463 -3.91 13.08 -26.15
N THR A 464 -3.13 12.21 -25.52
CA THR A 464 -2.37 12.49 -24.29
C THR A 464 -0.95 11.96 -24.44
N ASP A 465 0.03 12.75 -23.99
CA ASP A 465 1.44 12.35 -23.94
C ASP A 465 1.82 11.87 -22.53
N SER A 466 2.65 10.84 -22.44
CA SER A 466 3.28 10.41 -21.20
C SER A 466 4.51 11.27 -20.87
N PRO A 467 4.99 11.25 -19.62
CA PRO A 467 6.36 11.65 -19.31
C PRO A 467 7.39 10.84 -20.10
N ALA A 468 8.62 11.35 -20.19
CA ALA A 468 9.75 10.61 -20.75
C ALA A 468 10.37 9.65 -19.70
N TYR A 469 10.80 8.50 -20.19
CA TYR A 469 11.40 7.40 -19.47
C TYR A 469 12.77 7.08 -20.07
N SER A 470 13.62 6.38 -19.33
CA SER A 470 14.84 5.83 -19.92
C SER A 470 15.24 4.49 -19.33
N TYR A 471 15.89 3.68 -20.15
CA TYR A 471 16.30 2.33 -19.82
C TYR A 471 17.69 2.03 -20.40
N VAL A 472 18.55 1.27 -19.72
CA VAL A 472 19.91 0.98 -20.20
C VAL A 472 20.08 -0.53 -20.37
N MET A 473 20.47 -0.93 -21.57
CA MET A 473 20.60 -2.32 -21.96
C MET A 473 21.60 -3.08 -21.09
N GLY A 474 21.27 -4.28 -20.60
CA GLY A 474 22.26 -5.18 -19.99
C GLY A 474 23.00 -4.68 -18.73
N THR A 475 22.56 -3.57 -18.11
CA THR A 475 23.10 -3.10 -16.82
C THR A 475 22.14 -3.46 -15.69
N GLY A 476 22.23 -4.68 -15.18
CA GLY A 476 21.60 -5.08 -13.92
C GLY A 476 22.23 -4.41 -12.69
N ASN A 477 22.42 -3.09 -12.69
CA ASN A 477 22.89 -2.35 -11.51
C ASN A 477 21.70 -1.82 -10.72
N ASP A 478 21.25 -2.63 -9.75
CA ASP A 478 20.43 -2.18 -8.63
C ASP A 478 21.21 -1.11 -7.85
N ILE A 479 20.77 0.16 -7.93
CA ILE A 479 21.11 1.12 -6.87
C ILE A 479 20.66 0.48 -5.55
N PRO A 480 21.52 0.37 -4.51
CA PRO A 480 21.17 -0.32 -3.27
C PRO A 480 19.87 0.21 -2.69
N ARG A 481 18.92 -0.70 -2.44
CA ARG A 481 17.61 -0.36 -1.90
C ARG A 481 17.73 0.11 -0.44
N PRO A 482 16.85 1.00 0.02
CA PRO A 482 16.82 1.35 1.43
C PRO A 482 16.52 0.13 2.31
N ALA A 483 17.28 -0.06 3.38
CA ALA A 483 17.02 -1.08 4.40
C ALA A 483 16.23 -0.47 5.58
N PHE A 484 15.32 -1.25 6.16
CA PHE A 484 14.49 -0.86 7.30
C PHE A 484 15.02 -1.46 8.61
N SER A 485 15.10 -0.68 9.68
CA SER A 485 15.50 -1.15 11.01
C SER A 485 14.63 -0.54 12.12
N PRO A 486 13.87 -1.33 12.88
CA PRO A 486 13.76 -2.78 12.78
C PRO A 486 12.98 -3.21 11.52
N ALA A 487 13.14 -4.48 11.10
CA ALA A 487 12.50 -5.03 9.89
C ALA A 487 10.97 -5.04 10.00
N GLY A 488 10.26 -5.27 8.88
CA GLY A 488 8.80 -5.39 8.91
C GLY A 488 8.32 -6.49 9.86
N GLY A 489 7.20 -6.27 10.53
CA GLY A 489 6.69 -7.20 11.54
C GLY A 489 5.67 -6.60 12.50
N SER A 490 5.30 -7.39 13.51
CA SER A 490 4.33 -7.01 14.54
C SER A 490 5.04 -6.52 15.80
N TYR A 491 4.64 -5.36 16.31
CA TYR A 491 5.27 -4.70 17.46
C TYR A 491 4.25 -4.41 18.58
N ALA A 492 4.68 -4.65 19.83
CA ALA A 492 3.84 -4.52 21.03
C ALA A 492 3.63 -3.06 21.49
N SER A 493 4.41 -2.12 20.99
CA SER A 493 4.37 -0.68 21.24
C SER A 493 4.72 0.08 19.95
N PRO A 494 4.46 1.40 19.86
CA PRO A 494 4.93 2.20 18.73
C PRO A 494 6.42 1.98 18.47
N VAL A 495 6.76 1.66 17.23
CA VAL A 495 8.12 1.33 16.81
C VAL A 495 8.69 2.48 15.99
N SER A 496 9.94 2.84 16.26
CA SER A 496 10.65 3.87 15.49
C SER A 496 11.50 3.20 14.42
N VAL A 497 11.09 3.32 13.15
CA VAL A 497 11.73 2.68 12.00
C VAL A 497 12.77 3.61 11.40
N SER A 498 14.02 3.17 11.41
CA SER A 498 15.13 3.83 10.72
C SER A 498 15.30 3.28 9.31
N LEU A 499 15.55 4.15 8.33
CA LEU A 499 15.89 3.76 6.96
C LEU A 499 17.39 4.03 6.73
N SER A 500 18.07 3.13 6.02
CA SER A 500 19.47 3.31 5.66
C SER A 500 19.70 2.91 4.21
N THR A 501 20.71 3.49 3.55
CA THR A 501 21.07 3.14 2.17
C THR A 501 22.57 2.97 2.05
N GLN A 502 22.99 1.99 1.26
CA GLN A 502 24.39 1.81 0.87
C GLN A 502 24.73 2.49 -0.46
N ALA A 503 23.77 3.19 -1.07
CA ALA A 503 23.99 3.97 -2.29
C ALA A 503 24.90 5.17 -1.95
N ALA A 504 26.16 5.13 -2.40
CA ALA A 504 27.14 6.17 -2.12
C ALA A 504 26.66 7.54 -2.63
N GLY A 505 26.48 8.51 -1.72
CA GLY A 505 25.95 9.84 -2.02
C GLY A 505 24.45 9.89 -2.32
N GLY A 506 23.71 8.78 -2.11
CA GLY A 506 22.28 8.69 -2.33
C GLY A 506 21.44 9.18 -1.15
N VAL A 507 20.29 9.78 -1.45
CA VAL A 507 19.26 10.14 -0.46
C VAL A 507 18.09 9.16 -0.52
N ILE A 508 17.45 8.87 0.60
CA ILE A 508 16.29 7.96 0.64
C ILE A 508 14.99 8.76 0.50
N ARG A 509 14.09 8.28 -0.36
CA ARG A 509 12.73 8.81 -0.55
C ARG A 509 11.72 7.74 -0.16
N TYR A 510 10.65 8.08 0.56
CA TYR A 510 9.72 7.07 1.09
C TYR A 510 8.25 7.50 1.07
N THR A 511 7.35 6.53 1.25
CA THR A 511 5.91 6.69 1.49
C THR A 511 5.52 5.78 2.67
N THR A 512 4.42 6.10 3.35
CA THR A 512 3.95 5.35 4.54
C THR A 512 2.61 4.65 4.35
N ASP A 513 2.09 4.65 3.13
CA ASP A 513 0.75 4.19 2.78
C ASP A 513 0.76 3.02 1.77
N GLY A 514 1.92 2.39 1.58
CA GLY A 514 2.12 1.29 0.64
C GLY A 514 2.21 1.69 -0.84
N SER A 515 2.21 2.98 -1.18
CA SER A 515 2.36 3.44 -2.57
C SER A 515 3.82 3.53 -3.05
N ALA A 516 4.07 3.50 -4.36
CA ALA A 516 5.43 3.64 -4.90
C ALA A 516 6.03 5.04 -4.65
N PRO A 517 7.19 5.17 -3.97
CA PRO A 517 7.90 6.44 -3.84
C PRO A 517 8.55 6.85 -5.17
N ASN A 518 8.79 8.14 -5.36
CA ASN A 518 9.52 8.71 -6.49
C ASN A 518 10.46 9.84 -6.03
N ALA A 519 11.20 10.47 -6.96
CA ALA A 519 12.15 11.56 -6.64
C ALA A 519 11.55 12.75 -5.88
N LEU A 520 10.22 12.93 -5.93
CA LEU A 520 9.49 14.00 -5.25
C LEU A 520 8.88 13.56 -3.91
N SER A 521 8.94 12.27 -3.55
CA SER A 521 8.48 11.76 -2.25
C SER A 521 9.30 12.36 -1.09
N PRO A 522 8.78 12.37 0.15
CA PRO A 522 9.52 12.85 1.31
C PRO A 522 10.92 12.24 1.42
N GLN A 523 11.92 13.09 1.63
CA GLN A 523 13.28 12.64 1.91
C GLN A 523 13.36 12.16 3.37
N TYR A 524 13.92 10.97 3.58
CA TYR A 524 14.17 10.45 4.91
C TYR A 524 15.26 11.29 5.59
N THR A 525 14.92 11.87 6.74
CA THR A 525 15.80 12.76 7.53
C THR A 525 15.91 12.34 9.01
N GLY A 526 15.14 11.34 9.44
CA GLY A 526 15.14 10.79 10.78
C GLY A 526 14.13 9.65 10.93
N PRO A 527 14.18 8.87 12.03
CA PRO A 527 13.33 7.69 12.23
C PRO A 527 11.82 7.98 12.10
N ILE A 528 11.11 7.04 11.48
CA ILE A 528 9.66 7.08 11.22
C ILE A 528 8.94 6.34 12.34
N THR A 529 8.13 7.03 13.15
CA THR A 529 7.31 6.37 14.17
C THR A 529 6.11 5.69 13.53
N VAL A 530 6.05 4.37 13.68
CA VAL A 530 4.87 3.57 13.36
C VAL A 530 4.11 3.33 14.66
N ASN A 531 2.87 3.82 14.74
CA ASN A 531 1.97 3.65 15.88
C ASN A 531 0.66 2.94 15.53
N THR A 532 0.42 2.69 14.25
CA THR A 532 -0.71 1.93 13.68
C THR A 532 -0.19 1.05 12.53
N ALA A 533 -1.00 0.10 12.07
CA ALA A 533 -0.58 -0.74 10.96
C ALA A 533 -0.36 0.09 9.68
N MET A 534 0.82 -0.03 9.06
CA MET A 534 1.15 0.69 7.83
C MET A 534 2.22 -0.04 7.01
N THR A 535 2.28 0.26 5.72
CA THR A 535 3.33 -0.22 4.81
C THR A 535 4.23 0.93 4.41
N LEU A 536 5.52 0.82 4.72
CA LEU A 536 6.55 1.76 4.31
C LEU A 536 7.17 1.29 2.99
N ASN A 537 7.16 2.14 1.96
CA ASN A 537 7.93 1.90 0.74
C ASN A 537 9.03 2.96 0.59
N ALA A 538 10.23 2.58 0.14
CA ALA A 538 11.36 3.50 0.02
C ALA A 538 12.24 3.22 -1.21
N ILE A 539 12.86 4.25 -1.77
CA ILE A 539 13.88 4.18 -2.83
C ILE A 539 15.11 5.00 -2.46
N SER A 540 16.28 4.62 -2.96
CA SER A 540 17.51 5.42 -2.93
C SER A 540 17.59 6.25 -4.21
N VAL A 541 17.96 7.53 -4.11
CA VAL A 541 18.10 8.46 -5.24
C VAL A 541 19.49 9.09 -5.23
N LEU A 542 20.25 8.92 -6.31
CA LEU A 542 21.60 9.49 -6.46
C LEU A 542 21.54 10.96 -6.91
N GLY A 543 22.66 11.67 -6.79
CA GLY A 543 22.77 13.11 -7.16
C GLY A 543 22.53 13.42 -8.64
N ASP A 544 22.57 12.40 -9.50
CA ASP A 544 22.25 12.48 -10.93
C ASP A 544 20.77 12.20 -11.26
N GLY A 545 19.95 11.88 -10.24
CA GLY A 545 18.52 11.58 -10.36
C GLY A 545 18.17 10.10 -10.55
N SER A 546 19.15 9.20 -10.65
CA SER A 546 18.94 7.76 -10.78
C SER A 546 18.34 7.14 -9.50
N GLN A 547 17.48 6.11 -9.62
CA GLN A 547 16.71 5.54 -8.50
C GLN A 547 16.89 4.02 -8.34
N SER A 548 16.89 3.53 -7.11
CA SER A 548 16.75 2.08 -6.84
C SER A 548 15.36 1.57 -7.17
N GLY A 549 15.21 0.25 -7.25
CA GLY A 549 13.88 -0.34 -7.09
C GLY A 549 13.31 -0.09 -5.70
N ILE A 550 12.00 -0.27 -5.56
CA ILE A 550 11.26 -0.01 -4.31
C ILE A 550 11.61 -1.07 -3.27
N ALA A 551 12.04 -0.64 -2.09
CA ALA A 551 12.03 -1.43 -0.86
C ALA A 551 10.66 -1.29 -0.19
N SER A 552 10.09 -2.37 0.32
CA SER A 552 8.77 -2.35 0.99
C SER A 552 8.85 -3.11 2.31
N SER A 553 8.20 -2.59 3.35
CA SER A 553 8.13 -3.22 4.67
C SER A 553 6.81 -2.89 5.36
N THR A 554 6.11 -3.92 5.86
CA THR A 554 4.82 -3.77 6.55
C THR A 554 5.00 -3.89 8.05
N TYR A 555 4.36 -2.98 8.79
CA TYR A 555 4.40 -2.92 10.24
C TYR A 555 2.98 -2.97 10.80
N VAL A 556 2.79 -3.70 11.89
CA VAL A 556 1.53 -3.77 12.64
C VAL A 556 1.80 -3.39 14.10
N VAL A 557 1.09 -2.39 14.62
CA VAL A 557 1.24 -1.89 16.00
C VAL A 557 -0.10 -1.89 16.72
N GLY A 558 -0.14 -2.48 17.92
CA GLY A 558 -1.32 -2.45 18.79
C GLY A 558 -1.23 -1.38 19.87
N THR A 559 -2.08 -0.35 19.82
CA THR A 559 -2.22 0.66 20.88
C THR A 559 -3.32 0.29 21.90
N PRO A 560 -3.19 0.72 23.17
CA PRO A 560 -4.32 0.80 24.10
C PRO A 560 -5.48 1.60 23.47
N GLY A 561 -6.71 1.09 23.56
CA GLY A 561 -7.91 1.68 22.95
C GLY A 561 -8.34 1.11 21.58
N GLY A 562 -7.55 0.23 20.96
CA GLY A 562 -7.96 -0.46 19.72
C GLY A 562 -8.97 -1.59 19.95
N GLN A 563 -9.61 -2.08 18.89
CA GLN A 563 -10.49 -3.25 18.96
C GLN A 563 -9.66 -4.55 18.91
N VAL A 564 -9.96 -5.49 19.82
CA VAL A 564 -9.35 -6.82 19.86
C VAL A 564 -9.73 -7.62 18.60
N ALA A 565 -8.79 -8.36 18.02
CA ALA A 565 -9.05 -9.21 16.86
C ALA A 565 -10.03 -10.34 17.21
N ALA A 566 -11.02 -10.56 16.35
CA ALA A 566 -12.02 -11.61 16.54
C ALA A 566 -11.35 -12.99 16.62
N PRO A 567 -11.80 -13.88 17.51
CA PRO A 567 -11.28 -15.24 17.58
C PRO A 567 -11.43 -15.97 16.24
N VAL A 568 -10.37 -16.61 15.76
CA VAL A 568 -10.40 -17.55 14.64
C VAL A 568 -10.47 -18.97 15.15
N PHE A 569 -11.18 -19.81 14.42
CA PHE A 569 -11.49 -21.19 14.80
C PHE A 569 -10.60 -22.12 13.98
N SER A 570 -9.99 -23.13 14.62
CA SER A 570 -9.13 -24.10 13.95
C SER A 570 -9.87 -25.05 12.99
N HIS A 571 -11.19 -25.13 13.12
CA HIS A 571 -12.05 -25.96 12.28
C HIS A 571 -13.16 -25.09 11.70
N ALA A 572 -13.51 -25.32 10.44
CA ALA A 572 -14.61 -24.61 9.79
C ALA A 572 -15.97 -25.04 10.36
N ALA A 573 -16.98 -24.17 10.30
CA ALA A 573 -18.36 -24.58 10.58
C ALA A 573 -18.77 -25.70 9.60
N GLY A 574 -19.45 -26.74 10.08
CA GLY A 574 -19.79 -27.89 9.24
C GLY A 574 -20.15 -29.15 10.01
N SER A 575 -20.38 -30.23 9.27
CA SER A 575 -20.70 -31.54 9.83
C SER A 575 -19.42 -32.37 10.02
N TYR A 576 -19.32 -33.07 11.15
CA TYR A 576 -18.20 -33.95 11.47
C TYR A 576 -18.73 -35.28 12.02
N ASP A 577 -18.17 -36.39 11.55
CA ASP A 577 -18.65 -37.73 11.91
C ASP A 577 -18.04 -38.27 13.21
N SER A 578 -17.08 -37.56 13.79
CA SER A 578 -16.43 -37.88 15.06
C SER A 578 -16.18 -36.63 15.89
N PRO A 579 -16.04 -36.76 17.22
CA PRO A 579 -15.73 -35.60 18.06
C PRO A 579 -14.48 -34.84 17.59
N ILE A 580 -14.54 -33.51 17.58
CA ILE A 580 -13.40 -32.65 17.19
C ILE A 580 -12.86 -31.87 18.38
N GLN A 581 -11.57 -31.53 18.32
CA GLN A 581 -10.89 -30.70 19.32
C GLN A 581 -10.72 -29.29 18.77
N LEU A 582 -11.70 -28.43 19.03
CA LEU A 582 -11.72 -27.07 18.50
C LEU A 582 -10.78 -26.16 19.31
N THR A 583 -9.71 -25.69 18.67
CA THR A 583 -8.88 -24.60 19.21
C THR A 583 -9.29 -23.24 18.67
N LEU A 584 -9.12 -22.20 19.49
CA LEU A 584 -9.41 -20.80 19.21
C LEU A 584 -8.12 -19.98 19.29
N ALA A 585 -7.95 -19.01 18.41
CA ALA A 585 -6.83 -18.07 18.46
C ALA A 585 -7.33 -16.64 18.22
N SER A 586 -6.63 -15.63 18.74
CA SER A 586 -6.89 -14.23 18.41
C SER A 586 -5.60 -13.61 17.92
N GLY A 587 -5.68 -12.79 16.87
CA GLY A 587 -4.53 -12.01 16.40
C GLY A 587 -4.05 -10.95 17.41
N THR A 588 -4.78 -10.74 18.51
CA THR A 588 -4.37 -9.84 19.60
C THR A 588 -3.65 -10.62 20.69
N VAL A 589 -2.32 -10.53 20.71
CA VAL A 589 -1.47 -11.16 21.72
C VAL A 589 -1.86 -10.71 23.14
N GLY A 590 -2.03 -11.66 24.05
CA GLY A 590 -2.44 -11.43 25.44
C GLY A 590 -3.93 -11.15 25.64
N ALA A 591 -4.76 -11.26 24.60
CA ALA A 591 -6.22 -11.23 24.76
C ALA A 591 -6.75 -12.53 25.38
N THR A 592 -7.67 -12.41 26.32
CA THR A 592 -8.44 -13.54 26.86
C THR A 592 -9.63 -13.81 25.94
N ILE A 593 -9.62 -14.94 25.26
CA ILE A 593 -10.78 -15.41 24.48
C ILE A 593 -11.80 -16.00 25.47
N ARG A 594 -13.04 -15.52 25.42
CA ARG A 594 -14.18 -16.09 26.14
C ARG A 594 -15.10 -16.76 25.13
N PHE A 595 -15.64 -17.92 25.48
CA PHE A 595 -16.49 -18.68 24.56
C PHE A 595 -17.70 -19.28 25.26
N THR A 596 -18.68 -19.70 24.46
CA THR A 596 -19.87 -20.45 24.85
C THR A 596 -20.13 -21.54 23.81
N THR A 597 -20.67 -22.67 24.24
CA THR A 597 -20.98 -23.83 23.36
C THR A 597 -22.49 -24.07 23.23
N ASP A 598 -23.31 -23.31 23.95
CA ASP A 598 -24.77 -23.39 23.97
C ASP A 598 -25.44 -22.38 23.02
N GLY A 599 -24.64 -21.64 22.23
CA GLY A 599 -25.13 -20.60 21.31
C GLY A 599 -25.47 -19.26 21.97
N SER A 600 -25.29 -19.09 23.29
CA SER A 600 -25.43 -17.77 23.94
C SER A 600 -24.26 -16.83 23.59
N THR A 601 -24.40 -15.51 23.73
CA THR A 601 -23.31 -14.56 23.45
C THR A 601 -22.32 -14.51 24.63
N PRO A 602 -20.99 -14.71 24.42
CA PRO A 602 -20.01 -14.70 25.50
C PRO A 602 -19.86 -13.33 26.17
N GLY A 603 -19.86 -13.30 27.50
CA GLY A 603 -19.64 -12.10 28.32
C GLY A 603 -18.43 -12.24 29.26
N ALA A 604 -18.20 -11.24 30.10
CA ALA A 604 -17.06 -11.21 31.03
C ALA A 604 -17.03 -12.39 32.04
N GLY A 605 -18.19 -13.02 32.29
CA GLY A 605 -18.32 -14.22 33.14
C GLY A 605 -18.27 -15.56 32.40
N SER A 606 -18.23 -15.59 31.05
CA SER A 606 -18.18 -16.84 30.28
C SER A 606 -16.84 -17.57 30.45
N PRO A 607 -16.75 -18.89 30.20
CA PRO A 607 -15.50 -19.63 30.26
C PRO A 607 -14.38 -18.98 29.43
N ALA A 608 -13.20 -18.83 30.03
CA ALA A 608 -12.00 -18.41 29.32
C ALA A 608 -11.40 -19.61 28.58
N TYR A 609 -11.01 -19.41 27.33
CA TYR A 609 -10.35 -20.41 26.51
C TYR A 609 -8.91 -20.63 27.01
N GLY A 610 -8.60 -21.86 27.41
CA GLY A 610 -7.28 -22.26 27.93
C GLY A 610 -6.72 -23.54 27.30
N GLY A 611 -7.39 -24.11 26.30
CA GLY A 611 -7.03 -25.35 25.64
C GLY A 611 -8.13 -25.85 24.70
N PRO A 612 -7.88 -26.90 23.90
CA PRO A 612 -8.85 -27.40 22.92
C PRO A 612 -10.23 -27.69 23.53
N ILE A 613 -11.29 -27.32 22.82
CA ILE A 613 -12.69 -27.53 23.20
C ILE A 613 -13.18 -28.83 22.55
N PRO A 614 -13.48 -29.88 23.31
CA PRO A 614 -14.02 -31.13 22.76
C PRO A 614 -15.48 -30.94 22.34
N LEU A 615 -15.78 -31.16 21.06
CA LEU A 615 -17.13 -31.13 20.51
C LEU A 615 -17.53 -32.55 20.11
N ALA A 616 -18.45 -33.17 20.86
CA ALA A 616 -18.88 -34.55 20.64
C ALA A 616 -20.34 -34.69 20.15
N GLY A 617 -21.07 -33.58 20.05
CA GLY A 617 -22.44 -33.50 19.55
C GLY A 617 -22.68 -32.18 18.82
N PRO A 618 -23.84 -31.97 18.18
CA PRO A 618 -24.16 -30.71 17.50
C PRO A 618 -24.00 -29.52 18.45
N THR A 619 -23.08 -28.61 18.13
CA THR A 619 -22.65 -27.52 19.01
C THR A 619 -22.53 -26.24 18.23
N THR A 620 -23.05 -25.13 18.73
CA THR A 620 -22.74 -23.79 18.21
C THR A 620 -21.76 -23.11 19.14
N VAL A 621 -20.55 -22.85 18.64
CA VAL A 621 -19.51 -22.17 19.41
C VAL A 621 -19.53 -20.69 19.04
N ARG A 622 -19.64 -19.85 20.07
CA ARG A 622 -19.49 -18.40 19.98
C ARG A 622 -18.29 -17.96 20.79
N ALA A 623 -17.52 -17.00 20.30
CA ALA A 623 -16.33 -16.51 20.99
C ALA A 623 -16.13 -15.00 20.81
N ILE A 624 -15.69 -14.33 21.88
CA ILE A 624 -15.28 -12.92 21.90
C ILE A 624 -13.94 -12.83 22.64
N ALA A 625 -12.98 -12.11 22.08
CA ALA A 625 -11.71 -11.84 22.72
C ALA A 625 -11.73 -10.50 23.47
N PHE A 626 -11.19 -10.50 24.69
CA PHE A 626 -11.15 -9.37 25.59
C PHE A 626 -9.71 -9.06 25.99
N LYS A 627 -9.38 -7.77 26.10
CA LYS A 627 -8.11 -7.32 26.68
C LYS A 627 -8.36 -6.03 27.47
N PRO A 628 -7.88 -5.92 28.73
CA PRO A 628 -8.06 -4.70 29.51
C PRO A 628 -7.56 -3.46 28.76
N GLY A 629 -8.36 -2.40 28.73
CA GLY A 629 -8.03 -1.15 28.02
C GLY A 629 -8.25 -1.19 26.50
N MET A 630 -8.92 -2.21 25.96
CA MET A 630 -9.28 -2.34 24.54
C MET A 630 -10.79 -2.59 24.37
N THR A 631 -11.34 -2.23 23.21
CA THR A 631 -12.70 -2.62 22.84
C THR A 631 -12.72 -4.11 22.52
N ALA A 632 -13.67 -4.86 23.08
CA ALA A 632 -13.81 -6.28 22.83
C ALA A 632 -13.96 -6.59 21.33
N SER A 633 -13.52 -7.77 20.91
CA SER A 633 -13.59 -8.16 19.51
C SER A 633 -15.03 -8.24 18.99
N ALA A 634 -15.19 -8.27 17.67
CA ALA A 634 -16.43 -8.75 17.08
C ALA A 634 -16.71 -10.21 17.51
N LEU A 635 -17.99 -10.58 17.52
CA LEU A 635 -18.44 -11.94 17.81
C LEU A 635 -18.03 -12.89 16.67
N SER A 636 -17.24 -13.91 17.01
CA SER A 636 -17.02 -15.07 16.15
C SER A 636 -18.03 -16.16 16.47
N GLN A 637 -18.61 -16.79 15.44
CA GLN A 637 -19.56 -17.88 15.59
C GLN A 637 -19.33 -18.95 14.53
N ALA A 638 -19.46 -20.22 14.93
CA ALA A 638 -19.56 -21.37 14.02
C ALA A 638 -20.50 -22.43 14.61
N SER A 639 -21.21 -23.11 13.72
CA SER A 639 -22.07 -24.24 14.07
C SER A 639 -21.44 -25.54 13.56
N TYR A 640 -21.40 -26.54 14.44
CA TYR A 640 -20.83 -27.85 14.19
C TYR A 640 -21.93 -28.89 14.38
N ALA A 641 -22.16 -29.74 13.39
CA ALA A 641 -23.04 -30.90 13.53
C ALA A 641 -22.18 -32.14 13.73
N ILE A 642 -22.09 -32.65 14.97
CA ILE A 642 -21.29 -33.84 15.26
C ILE A 642 -22.22 -35.05 15.39
N GLY A 643 -22.00 -36.09 14.58
CA GLY A 643 -22.76 -37.35 14.67
C GLY A 643 -24.08 -37.41 13.89
N GLY A 644 -24.15 -36.80 12.70
CA GLY A 644 -25.33 -36.83 11.84
C GLY A 644 -24.98 -36.99 10.37
N GLY A 645 -24.70 -38.22 9.94
CA GLY A 645 -24.42 -38.56 8.55
C GLY A 645 -25.65 -38.37 7.65
N GLY A 646 -25.63 -37.33 6.84
CA GLY A 646 -26.51 -37.12 5.68
C GLY A 646 -25.79 -36.53 4.46
N GLY A 647 -24.45 -36.48 4.48
CA GLY A 647 -23.61 -36.02 3.37
C GLY A 647 -23.24 -37.16 2.43
N GLN A 648 -23.03 -36.87 1.15
CA GLN A 648 -22.66 -37.87 0.14
C GLN A 648 -21.43 -38.68 0.60
N VAL A 649 -21.54 -40.01 0.59
CA VAL A 649 -20.42 -40.90 0.85
C VAL A 649 -19.40 -40.76 -0.28
N TRP A 650 -18.15 -40.47 0.06
CA TRP A 650 -17.07 -40.43 -0.92
C TRP A 650 -16.89 -41.81 -1.57
N ASN A 651 -16.99 -41.86 -2.89
CA ASN A 651 -16.96 -43.09 -3.68
C ASN A 651 -15.52 -43.57 -3.98
N GLY A 652 -14.51 -43.02 -3.33
CA GLY A 652 -13.10 -43.33 -3.56
C GLY A 652 -12.48 -42.68 -4.79
N GLN A 653 -13.22 -41.81 -5.50
CA GLN A 653 -12.72 -41.13 -6.69
C GLN A 653 -12.39 -39.67 -6.38
N THR A 654 -11.27 -39.17 -6.90
CA THR A 654 -10.86 -37.77 -6.73
C THR A 654 -10.50 -37.16 -8.07
N THR A 655 -11.00 -35.95 -8.33
CA THR A 655 -10.71 -35.23 -9.58
C THR A 655 -9.50 -34.34 -9.41
N PHE A 656 -8.47 -34.56 -10.21
CA PHE A 656 -7.33 -33.66 -10.36
C PHE A 656 -7.63 -32.69 -11.50
N ARG A 657 -7.42 -31.39 -11.26
CA ARG A 657 -7.57 -30.32 -12.23
C ARG A 657 -6.32 -29.48 -12.27
N LEU A 658 -5.90 -29.10 -13.47
CA LEU A 658 -4.74 -28.25 -13.67
C LEU A 658 -5.15 -26.92 -14.29
N VAL A 659 -4.52 -25.85 -13.81
CA VAL A 659 -4.77 -24.48 -14.26
C VAL A 659 -3.46 -23.85 -14.71
N ASN A 660 -3.43 -23.34 -15.94
CA ASN A 660 -2.32 -22.56 -16.46
C ASN A 660 -2.44 -21.10 -16.01
N ALA A 661 -1.62 -20.71 -15.04
CA ALA A 661 -1.50 -19.33 -14.56
C ALA A 661 -0.13 -18.74 -14.91
N THR A 662 0.52 -19.23 -15.97
CA THR A 662 1.82 -18.72 -16.44
C THR A 662 1.73 -17.35 -17.15
N ARG A 663 0.55 -16.72 -17.12
CA ARG A 663 0.30 -15.36 -17.64
C ARG A 663 0.71 -15.19 -19.11
N GLY A 664 0.52 -16.23 -19.92
CA GLY A 664 0.86 -16.24 -21.34
C GLY A 664 2.32 -16.56 -21.65
N ARG A 665 3.17 -16.83 -20.63
CA ARG A 665 4.54 -17.30 -20.85
C ARG A 665 4.56 -18.65 -21.57
N PHE A 666 3.67 -19.56 -21.16
CA PHE A 666 3.47 -20.86 -21.79
C PHE A 666 1.99 -21.03 -22.16
N SER A 667 1.72 -21.45 -23.38
CA SER A 667 0.38 -21.87 -23.79
C SER A 667 0.02 -23.22 -23.16
N ASP A 668 -1.26 -23.59 -23.15
CA ASP A 668 -1.70 -24.90 -22.64
C ASP A 668 -1.04 -26.08 -23.38
N ALA A 669 -0.65 -25.87 -24.64
CA ALA A 669 0.09 -26.85 -25.45
C ALA A 669 1.54 -27.05 -24.98
N GLN A 670 2.07 -26.14 -24.16
CA GLN A 670 3.45 -26.12 -23.68
C GLN A 670 3.56 -26.38 -22.17
N VAL A 671 2.45 -26.69 -21.50
CA VAL A 671 2.43 -27.10 -20.09
C VAL A 671 2.08 -28.59 -20.04
N TYR A 672 3.01 -29.39 -19.56
CA TYR A 672 2.93 -30.85 -19.54
C TYR A 672 2.71 -31.34 -18.11
N TRP A 673 1.91 -32.39 -17.94
CA TRP A 673 1.74 -33.04 -16.65
C TRP A 673 1.48 -34.54 -16.76
N ALA A 674 1.82 -35.28 -15.71
CA ALA A 674 1.58 -36.72 -15.59
C ALA A 674 1.29 -37.07 -14.12
N ILE A 675 0.55 -38.15 -13.87
CA ILE A 675 0.44 -38.76 -12.55
C ILE A 675 1.06 -40.15 -12.60
N ILE A 676 1.96 -40.42 -11.67
CA ILE A 676 2.59 -41.72 -11.45
C ILE A 676 2.49 -42.09 -9.98
N GLY A 677 2.45 -43.38 -9.67
CA GLY A 677 2.38 -43.85 -8.28
C GLY A 677 2.35 -45.37 -8.22
N LYS A 678 1.72 -45.91 -7.18
CA LYS A 678 1.55 -47.35 -6.99
C LYS A 678 0.08 -47.71 -6.83
N ASP A 679 -0.31 -48.83 -7.44
CA ASP A 679 -1.61 -49.43 -7.24
C ASP A 679 -1.68 -50.13 -5.87
N TRP A 680 -2.73 -49.88 -5.09
CA TRP A 680 -2.90 -50.45 -3.74
C TRP A 680 -3.09 -51.98 -3.74
N ALA A 681 -3.68 -52.55 -4.79
CA ALA A 681 -3.98 -53.98 -4.87
C ALA A 681 -2.76 -54.80 -5.32
N THR A 682 -1.92 -54.25 -6.19
CA THR A 682 -0.80 -54.98 -6.81
C THR A 682 0.59 -54.52 -6.33
N ASP A 683 0.68 -53.36 -5.66
CA ASP A 683 1.93 -52.66 -5.33
C ASP A 683 2.85 -52.44 -6.57
N GLN A 684 2.29 -52.49 -7.79
CA GLN A 684 3.02 -52.17 -9.02
C GLN A 684 3.06 -50.66 -9.24
N PHE A 685 4.17 -50.16 -9.81
CA PHE A 685 4.21 -48.79 -10.29
C PHE A 685 3.27 -48.63 -11.49
N VAL A 686 2.48 -47.57 -11.46
CA VAL A 686 1.45 -47.24 -12.45
C VAL A 686 1.59 -45.79 -12.89
N HIS A 687 1.16 -45.50 -14.12
CA HIS A 687 0.82 -44.15 -14.54
C HIS A 687 -0.69 -44.02 -14.74
N VAL A 688 -1.22 -42.80 -14.70
CA VAL A 688 -2.63 -42.53 -14.96
C VAL A 688 -2.81 -42.20 -16.44
N ASN A 689 -3.76 -42.86 -17.12
CA ASN A 689 -4.12 -42.52 -18.51
C ASN A 689 -5.22 -41.44 -18.59
N ALA A 690 -5.57 -41.00 -19.80
CA ALA A 690 -6.57 -39.93 -20.01
C ALA A 690 -7.98 -40.28 -19.51
N GLN A 691 -8.28 -41.57 -19.28
CA GLN A 691 -9.54 -42.06 -18.73
C GLN A 691 -9.52 -42.20 -17.21
N GLY A 692 -8.40 -41.84 -16.55
CA GLY A 692 -8.25 -41.94 -15.10
C GLY A 692 -7.93 -43.34 -14.57
N GLN A 693 -7.54 -44.26 -15.46
CA GLN A 693 -7.21 -45.64 -15.08
C GLN A 693 -5.74 -45.72 -14.66
N LEU A 694 -5.47 -46.57 -13.66
CA LEU A 694 -4.11 -46.92 -13.26
C LEU A 694 -3.56 -47.98 -14.23
N VAL A 695 -2.55 -47.62 -15.02
CA VAL A 695 -1.93 -48.50 -16.01
C VAL A 695 -0.55 -48.91 -15.49
N PRO A 696 -0.28 -50.22 -15.30
CA PRO A 696 1.04 -50.71 -14.90
C PRO A 696 2.13 -50.24 -15.86
N MET A 697 3.21 -49.68 -15.31
CA MET A 697 4.39 -49.34 -16.10
C MET A 697 5.04 -50.61 -16.65
N SER A 698 5.68 -50.50 -17.81
CA SER A 698 6.42 -51.59 -18.43
C SER A 698 7.75 -51.11 -19.02
N LEU A 699 8.77 -51.98 -19.08
CA LEU A 699 10.02 -51.64 -19.77
C LEU A 699 9.81 -51.26 -21.24
N GLY A 700 8.73 -51.79 -21.86
CA GLY A 700 8.33 -51.47 -23.23
C GLY A 700 7.76 -50.07 -23.41
N ASP A 701 7.49 -49.34 -22.33
CA ASP A 701 7.02 -47.95 -22.40
C ASP A 701 8.15 -47.01 -22.81
N ASN A 702 9.42 -47.42 -22.64
CA ASN A 702 10.58 -46.65 -23.08
C ASN A 702 10.68 -46.61 -24.61
N GLY A 703 10.96 -45.42 -25.15
CA GLY A 703 11.15 -45.20 -26.59
C GLY A 703 10.13 -44.26 -27.21
N ALA A 704 9.10 -43.86 -26.45
CA ALA A 704 8.15 -42.83 -26.84
C ALA A 704 8.78 -41.42 -26.83
N LEU A 705 9.78 -41.19 -25.99
CA LEU A 705 10.65 -40.02 -26.02
C LEU A 705 12.10 -40.44 -26.21
N MET A 706 12.90 -39.59 -26.85
CA MET A 706 14.34 -39.79 -27.04
C MET A 706 15.09 -38.53 -26.60
N LYS A 707 16.15 -38.69 -25.81
CA LYS A 707 17.08 -37.61 -25.47
C LYS A 707 18.49 -38.15 -25.29
N ASN A 708 19.48 -37.46 -25.85
CA ASN A 708 20.88 -37.87 -25.83
C ASN A 708 21.09 -39.33 -26.30
N GLY A 709 20.27 -39.80 -27.25
CA GLY A 709 20.33 -41.17 -27.77
C GLY A 709 19.71 -42.25 -26.87
N LEU A 710 19.15 -41.89 -25.71
CA LEU A 710 18.50 -42.82 -24.80
C LEU A 710 16.96 -42.77 -24.91
N PRO A 711 16.27 -43.91 -24.78
CA PRO A 711 14.81 -44.00 -24.81
C PRO A 711 14.19 -43.75 -23.43
N TYR A 712 13.08 -43.02 -23.41
CA TYR A 712 12.30 -42.71 -22.21
C TYR A 712 10.81 -42.96 -22.44
N SER A 713 10.04 -43.13 -21.36
CA SER A 713 8.60 -43.23 -21.44
C SER A 713 7.95 -41.89 -21.77
N ASN A 714 6.69 -41.91 -22.20
CA ASN A 714 5.89 -40.70 -22.37
C ASN A 714 4.52 -40.85 -21.69
N TYR A 715 4.45 -40.46 -20.42
CA TYR A 715 3.20 -40.46 -19.65
C TYR A 715 2.55 -39.09 -19.58
N PHE A 716 3.12 -38.08 -20.24
CA PHE A 716 2.70 -36.70 -20.12
C PHE A 716 1.57 -36.35 -21.08
N PHE A 717 0.62 -35.57 -20.58
CA PHE A 717 -0.37 -34.85 -21.37
C PHE A 717 -0.02 -33.36 -21.37
N THR A 718 -0.32 -32.65 -22.45
CA THR A 718 -0.39 -31.19 -22.39
C THR A 718 -1.71 -30.75 -21.73
N LEU A 719 -1.76 -29.54 -21.17
CA LEU A 719 -3.03 -28.96 -20.69
C LEU A 719 -4.05 -28.73 -21.81
N GLU A 720 -3.61 -28.62 -23.05
CA GLU A 720 -4.53 -28.58 -24.20
C GLU A 720 -5.22 -29.94 -24.40
N GLN A 721 -4.50 -31.05 -24.19
CA GLN A 721 -5.04 -32.40 -24.34
C GLN A 721 -5.91 -32.82 -23.16
N LEU A 722 -5.49 -32.52 -21.92
CA LEU A 722 -6.17 -32.97 -20.71
C LEU A 722 -6.00 -31.94 -19.57
N LYS A 723 -7.11 -31.30 -19.18
CA LYS A 723 -7.12 -30.33 -18.06
C LYS A 723 -7.53 -30.92 -16.72
N SER A 724 -8.20 -32.07 -16.77
CA SER A 724 -8.69 -32.74 -15.56
C SER A 724 -8.85 -34.24 -15.77
N VAL A 725 -8.64 -34.99 -14.71
CA VAL A 725 -8.85 -36.44 -14.68
C VAL A 725 -9.39 -36.86 -13.31
N THR A 726 -10.32 -37.80 -13.28
CA THR A 726 -10.82 -38.40 -12.03
C THR A 726 -10.16 -39.76 -11.85
N ILE A 727 -9.54 -40.00 -10.69
CA ILE A 727 -8.75 -41.21 -10.45
C ILE A 727 -9.20 -41.97 -9.19
N PRO A 728 -9.01 -43.30 -9.16
CA PRO A 728 -9.21 -44.14 -7.99
C PRO A 728 -8.10 -43.94 -6.94
N PRO A 729 -8.18 -44.64 -5.78
CA PRO A 729 -7.12 -44.64 -4.79
C PRO A 729 -5.77 -45.07 -5.39
N ILE A 730 -4.71 -44.34 -5.04
CA ILE A 730 -3.34 -44.56 -5.51
C ILE A 730 -2.38 -44.24 -4.36
N ASN A 731 -1.33 -45.03 -4.21
CA ASN A 731 -0.33 -44.88 -3.15
C ASN A 731 0.96 -44.25 -3.69
N SER A 732 1.74 -43.59 -2.82
CA SER A 732 3.10 -43.12 -3.11
C SER A 732 3.21 -42.38 -4.46
N ALA A 733 2.24 -41.50 -4.71
CA ALA A 733 2.04 -40.88 -6.01
C ALA A 733 2.70 -39.52 -6.11
N ARG A 734 3.11 -39.18 -7.32
CA ARG A 734 3.56 -37.86 -7.73
C ARG A 734 2.72 -37.38 -8.89
N ILE A 735 2.35 -36.12 -8.84
CA ILE A 735 1.89 -35.38 -10.01
C ILE A 735 3.04 -34.51 -10.50
N LEU A 736 3.51 -34.78 -11.71
CA LEU A 736 4.66 -34.13 -12.32
C LEU A 736 4.17 -32.99 -13.21
N PHE A 737 4.83 -31.83 -13.17
CA PHE A 737 4.54 -30.67 -14.01
C PHE A 737 5.80 -30.22 -14.72
N SER A 738 5.72 -29.85 -15.99
CA SER A 738 6.86 -29.26 -16.72
C SER A 738 6.38 -28.28 -17.78
N VAL A 739 7.24 -27.33 -18.16
CA VAL A 739 6.92 -26.31 -19.17
C VAL A 739 7.94 -26.30 -20.29
N GLY A 740 7.48 -26.07 -21.51
CA GLY A 740 8.29 -26.06 -22.74
C GLY A 740 8.70 -27.45 -23.26
N SER A 741 8.88 -28.42 -22.37
CA SER A 741 9.17 -29.83 -22.67
C SER A 741 8.53 -30.73 -21.62
N PRO A 742 8.08 -31.96 -21.95
CA PRO A 742 7.81 -32.97 -20.94
C PRO A 742 9.11 -33.36 -20.21
N MET A 743 8.97 -34.00 -19.05
CA MET A 743 10.11 -34.66 -18.39
C MET A 743 10.41 -36.01 -19.06
N TYR A 744 11.64 -36.47 -18.89
CA TYR A 744 12.16 -37.75 -19.37
C TYR A 744 12.23 -38.72 -18.18
N ILE A 745 11.27 -39.64 -18.12
CA ILE A 745 11.16 -40.66 -17.09
C ILE A 745 11.62 -41.99 -17.66
N TRP A 746 12.54 -42.66 -16.96
CA TRP A 746 13.06 -43.95 -17.40
C TRP A 746 12.42 -45.08 -16.59
N VAL A 747 11.68 -45.97 -17.25
CA VAL A 747 11.18 -47.19 -16.62
C VAL A 747 12.29 -48.24 -16.61
N ASN A 748 12.56 -48.80 -15.43
CA ASN A 748 13.62 -49.77 -15.20
C ASN A 748 13.14 -50.88 -14.27
N THR A 749 14.08 -51.66 -13.73
CA THR A 749 13.81 -52.60 -12.65
C THR A 749 14.64 -52.24 -11.42
N ASP A 750 14.06 -52.43 -10.24
CA ASP A 750 14.81 -52.35 -8.98
C ASP A 750 15.81 -53.51 -8.83
N ALA A 751 16.56 -53.51 -7.72
CA ALA A 751 17.57 -54.54 -7.43
C ALA A 751 16.99 -55.96 -7.31
N ASN A 752 15.68 -56.11 -7.13
CA ASN A 752 14.98 -57.40 -7.06
C ASN A 752 14.30 -57.79 -8.39
N GLY A 753 14.51 -57.01 -9.45
CA GLY A 753 13.92 -57.25 -10.77
C GLY A 753 12.45 -56.81 -10.91
N LYS A 754 11.89 -56.09 -9.93
CA LYS A 754 10.52 -55.55 -10.02
C LYS A 754 10.53 -54.25 -10.83
N ILE A 755 9.50 -54.04 -11.65
CA ILE A 755 9.35 -52.78 -12.42
C ILE A 755 9.39 -51.58 -11.47
N ALA A 756 10.17 -50.57 -11.85
CA ALA A 756 10.35 -49.30 -11.16
C ALA A 756 10.53 -48.17 -12.20
N TYR A 757 10.68 -46.94 -11.72
CA TYR A 757 11.02 -45.80 -12.57
C TYR A 757 12.11 -44.95 -11.92
N ALA A 758 12.91 -44.28 -12.76
CA ALA A 758 13.81 -43.21 -12.36
C ALA A 758 13.22 -41.87 -12.82
N GLY A 759 12.95 -40.99 -11.85
CA GLY A 759 12.64 -39.58 -12.08
C GLY A 759 13.92 -38.77 -12.35
N ALA A 760 13.80 -37.43 -12.31
CA ALA A 760 14.94 -36.55 -12.47
C ALA A 760 15.92 -36.66 -11.30
N ASN A 761 17.20 -36.87 -11.59
CA ASN A 761 18.31 -36.79 -10.64
C ASN A 761 19.24 -35.64 -11.02
N ILE A 762 18.92 -34.43 -10.57
CA ILE A 762 19.60 -33.19 -10.97
C ILE A 762 21.05 -33.11 -10.46
N GLU A 763 21.40 -33.89 -9.43
CA GLU A 763 22.78 -34.01 -8.96
C GLU A 763 23.67 -34.71 -10.00
N ASN A 764 23.08 -35.48 -10.92
CA ASN A 764 23.78 -36.00 -12.08
C ASN A 764 23.80 -34.94 -13.21
N PRO A 765 24.97 -34.36 -13.56
CA PRO A 765 25.05 -33.30 -14.57
C PRO A 765 24.68 -33.77 -15.98
N THR A 766 24.58 -35.08 -16.22
CA THR A 766 24.12 -35.65 -17.50
C THR A 766 22.66 -36.12 -17.46
N ASP A 767 21.91 -35.80 -16.41
CA ASP A 767 20.48 -36.15 -16.33
C ASP A 767 19.72 -35.51 -17.51
N PRO A 768 18.83 -36.26 -18.19
CA PRO A 768 18.07 -35.75 -19.33
C PRO A 768 17.11 -34.60 -18.97
N ASN A 769 16.85 -34.37 -17.68
CA ASN A 769 15.99 -33.30 -17.18
C ASN A 769 16.76 -32.07 -16.68
N ILE A 770 18.11 -32.03 -16.83
CA ILE A 770 18.93 -30.93 -16.32
C ILE A 770 18.52 -29.56 -16.87
N ASP A 771 18.01 -29.52 -18.10
CA ASP A 771 17.53 -28.36 -18.86
C ASP A 771 16.00 -28.32 -19.02
N VAL A 772 15.27 -29.14 -18.25
CA VAL A 772 13.80 -29.11 -18.20
C VAL A 772 13.36 -28.28 -17.00
N THR A 773 12.51 -27.29 -17.22
CA THR A 773 11.87 -26.55 -16.13
C THR A 773 10.65 -27.34 -15.65
N PHE A 774 10.76 -27.96 -14.47
CA PHE A 774 9.71 -28.82 -13.91
C PHE A 774 9.54 -28.60 -12.41
N ASP A 775 8.41 -29.06 -11.89
CA ASP A 775 8.07 -29.11 -10.48
C ASP A 775 7.13 -30.31 -10.25
N PHE A 776 6.81 -30.65 -9.00
CA PHE A 776 5.89 -31.75 -8.70
C PHE A 776 5.13 -31.58 -7.38
N GLY A 777 3.97 -32.22 -7.31
CA GLY A 777 3.22 -32.42 -6.08
C GLY A 777 3.28 -33.90 -5.67
N GLU A 778 3.13 -34.14 -4.38
CA GLU A 778 3.14 -35.50 -3.82
C GLU A 778 1.80 -35.78 -3.18
N PHE A 779 1.31 -37.02 -3.32
CA PHE A 779 0.05 -37.40 -2.72
C PHE A 779 -0.13 -38.92 -2.54
N ALA A 780 -1.08 -39.27 -1.69
CA ALA A 780 -1.66 -40.59 -1.61
C ALA A 780 -3.17 -40.47 -1.42
N ILE A 781 -3.94 -41.20 -2.22
CA ILE A 781 -5.38 -41.36 -2.04
C ILE A 781 -5.58 -42.72 -1.38
N LEU A 782 -6.01 -42.71 -0.14
CA LEU A 782 -6.26 -43.89 0.67
C LEU A 782 -7.67 -44.44 0.38
N PRO A 783 -7.84 -45.77 0.22
CA PRO A 783 -9.11 -46.37 -0.16
C PRO A 783 -10.27 -46.06 0.80
N PRO A 784 -11.53 -45.99 0.32
CA PRO A 784 -12.69 -45.93 1.19
C PRO A 784 -12.67 -47.05 2.24
N GLY A 785 -12.96 -46.71 3.50
CA GLY A 785 -12.94 -47.65 4.61
C GLY A 785 -11.58 -47.86 5.28
N SER A 786 -10.48 -47.27 4.78
CA SER A 786 -9.20 -47.25 5.51
C SER A 786 -9.22 -46.23 6.66
N ASN A 787 -8.27 -46.34 7.59
CA ASN A 787 -8.09 -45.38 8.67
C ASN A 787 -6.63 -44.87 8.74
N PRO A 788 -6.36 -43.62 8.31
CA PRO A 788 -7.29 -42.69 7.69
C PRO A 788 -7.72 -43.13 6.27
N GLN A 789 -8.87 -42.64 5.79
CA GLN A 789 -9.29 -42.68 4.37
C GLN A 789 -9.18 -41.27 3.79
N GLY A 790 -9.20 -41.13 2.46
CA GLY A 790 -9.22 -39.83 1.79
C GLY A 790 -7.90 -39.51 1.10
N ILE A 791 -7.43 -38.26 1.13
CA ILE A 791 -6.18 -37.85 0.47
C ILE A 791 -5.20 -37.22 1.45
N PHE A 792 -3.91 -37.46 1.27
CA PHE A 792 -2.84 -36.55 1.69
C PHE A 792 -2.20 -35.99 0.43
N VAL A 793 -2.06 -34.66 0.32
CA VAL A 793 -1.48 -34.00 -0.86
C VAL A 793 -0.72 -32.74 -0.46
N ASN A 794 0.42 -32.49 -1.10
CA ASN A 794 1.26 -31.32 -0.83
C ASN A 794 1.98 -30.82 -2.09
N THR A 795 2.38 -29.54 -2.07
CA THR A 795 3.52 -29.04 -2.85
C THR A 795 4.81 -29.32 -2.09
N THR A 796 5.96 -29.26 -2.75
CA THR A 796 7.25 -29.54 -2.08
C THR A 796 8.41 -28.75 -2.67
N ARG A 797 9.30 -28.23 -1.81
CA ARG A 797 10.57 -27.59 -2.19
C ARG A 797 11.76 -28.33 -1.57
N VAL A 798 11.55 -29.56 -1.08
CA VAL A 798 12.58 -30.38 -0.43
C VAL A 798 13.78 -30.60 -1.35
N ASP A 799 13.55 -30.75 -2.66
CA ASP A 799 14.61 -30.96 -3.65
C ASP A 799 14.97 -29.67 -4.41
N GLN A 800 13.96 -28.92 -4.85
CA GLN A 800 14.12 -27.73 -5.68
C GLN A 800 12.85 -26.88 -5.74
N PHE A 801 12.99 -25.65 -6.22
CA PHE A 801 11.91 -24.82 -6.75
C PHE A 801 12.06 -24.69 -8.27
N GLY A 802 11.03 -25.11 -9.01
CA GLY A 802 10.98 -24.98 -10.46
C GLY A 802 10.27 -23.70 -10.87
N PHE A 803 9.03 -23.54 -10.43
CA PHE A 803 8.16 -22.38 -10.65
C PHE A 803 7.06 -22.37 -9.57
N PRO A 804 6.34 -21.24 -9.36
CA PRO A 804 5.26 -21.18 -8.37
C PRO A 804 4.17 -22.23 -8.63
N VAL A 805 3.82 -23.00 -7.60
CA VAL A 805 2.72 -23.97 -7.66
C VAL A 805 1.77 -23.72 -6.49
N GLN A 806 0.51 -23.46 -6.80
CA GLN A 806 -0.56 -23.33 -5.81
C GLN A 806 -1.44 -24.58 -5.83
N LEU A 807 -1.74 -25.12 -4.66
CA LEU A 807 -2.55 -26.33 -4.46
C LEU A 807 -3.83 -25.98 -3.71
N SER A 808 -4.99 -26.29 -4.28
CA SER A 808 -6.30 -26.15 -3.65
C SER A 808 -7.03 -27.50 -3.60
N VAL A 809 -7.61 -27.85 -2.45
CA VAL A 809 -8.38 -29.08 -2.27
C VAL A 809 -9.78 -28.75 -1.80
N THR A 810 -10.80 -29.40 -2.38
CA THR A 810 -12.19 -29.38 -1.91
C THR A 810 -12.68 -30.78 -1.55
N GLY A 811 -13.43 -30.90 -0.46
CA GLY A 811 -14.06 -32.15 -0.01
C GLY A 811 -15.59 -32.13 -0.17
N LEU A 812 -16.22 -33.31 -0.18
CA LEU A 812 -17.67 -33.47 -0.25
C LEU A 812 -18.41 -32.95 1.01
N ASP A 813 -17.68 -32.82 2.11
CA ASP A 813 -18.10 -32.25 3.39
C ASP A 813 -18.01 -30.71 3.43
N GLY A 814 -17.74 -30.06 2.29
CA GLY A 814 -17.52 -28.62 2.22
C GLY A 814 -16.12 -28.18 2.66
N PHE A 815 -15.20 -29.12 2.92
CA PHE A 815 -13.80 -28.82 3.18
C PHE A 815 -13.20 -28.01 2.02
N THR A 816 -12.46 -26.95 2.34
CA THR A 816 -11.65 -26.23 1.35
C THR A 816 -10.37 -25.70 1.99
N GLN A 817 -9.23 -25.94 1.33
CA GLN A 817 -7.93 -25.41 1.76
C GLN A 817 -7.07 -25.10 0.53
N THR A 818 -6.27 -24.04 0.62
CA THR A 818 -5.28 -23.65 -0.42
C THR A 818 -3.94 -23.33 0.21
N VAL A 819 -2.87 -23.82 -0.40
CA VAL A 819 -1.46 -23.73 0.03
C VAL A 819 -0.53 -23.58 -1.19
N GLY A 820 0.79 -23.45 -0.95
CA GLY A 820 1.80 -23.24 -2.00
C GLY A 820 2.13 -21.76 -2.21
N GLU A 821 2.94 -21.46 -3.24
CA GLU A 821 3.40 -20.08 -3.48
C GLU A 821 2.24 -19.11 -3.75
N SER A 822 2.44 -17.84 -3.36
CA SER A 822 1.57 -16.78 -3.82
C SER A 822 1.74 -16.55 -5.32
N LEU A 823 0.64 -16.62 -6.07
CA LEU A 823 0.63 -16.28 -7.49
C LEU A 823 0.68 -14.77 -7.74
N THR A 824 0.87 -13.93 -6.73
CA THR A 824 1.13 -12.49 -6.91
C THR A 824 2.57 -12.22 -7.30
N GLU A 825 3.49 -13.04 -6.82
CA GLU A 825 4.92 -12.96 -7.12
C GLU A 825 5.25 -13.83 -8.33
N THR A 826 6.00 -13.27 -9.27
CA THR A 826 6.48 -14.01 -10.44
C THR A 826 7.68 -14.87 -10.06
N ARG A 827 7.93 -15.90 -10.86
CA ARG A 827 9.11 -16.76 -10.80
C ARG A 827 10.38 -15.94 -10.87
N ASP A 828 10.48 -14.99 -11.80
CA ASP A 828 11.69 -14.16 -11.94
C ASP A 828 11.92 -13.28 -10.70
N GLU A 829 10.84 -12.73 -10.11
CA GLU A 829 10.93 -12.02 -8.83
C GLU A 829 11.38 -12.93 -7.69
N LEU A 830 10.92 -14.20 -7.63
CA LEU A 830 11.32 -15.15 -6.61
C LEU A 830 12.79 -15.55 -6.76
N PHE A 831 13.30 -15.78 -7.98
CA PHE A 831 14.73 -16.01 -8.21
C PHE A 831 15.56 -14.80 -7.77
N ALA A 832 15.13 -13.58 -8.12
CA ALA A 832 15.83 -12.36 -7.73
C ALA A 832 15.83 -12.16 -6.21
N LYS A 833 14.68 -12.31 -5.55
CA LYS A 833 14.56 -12.22 -4.09
C LYS A 833 15.40 -13.29 -3.39
N PHE A 834 15.42 -14.52 -3.90
CA PHE A 834 16.23 -15.58 -3.32
C PHE A 834 17.72 -15.18 -3.30
N ILE A 835 18.24 -14.64 -4.39
CA ILE A 835 19.63 -14.18 -4.45
C ILE A 835 19.87 -12.97 -3.52
N ASN A 836 18.93 -12.03 -3.47
CA ASN A 836 19.09 -10.78 -2.73
C ASN A 836 18.92 -10.93 -1.20
N ASP A 837 17.98 -11.76 -0.76
CA ASP A 837 17.51 -11.82 0.63
C ASP A 837 18.14 -12.98 1.43
N MET A 838 18.75 -13.95 0.73
CA MET A 838 19.43 -15.08 1.37
C MET A 838 20.85 -14.74 1.83
N PRO A 839 21.35 -15.41 2.89
CA PRO A 839 22.77 -15.36 3.22
C PRO A 839 23.66 -15.92 2.10
N ALA A 840 24.89 -15.41 2.01
CA ALA A 840 25.83 -15.73 0.93
C ALA A 840 26.01 -17.23 0.60
N PRO A 841 26.06 -18.17 1.57
CA PRO A 841 26.16 -19.61 1.28
C PRO A 841 25.06 -20.17 0.36
N PHE A 842 23.88 -19.54 0.33
CA PHE A 842 22.73 -20.01 -0.44
C PHE A 842 22.66 -19.41 -1.85
N HIS A 843 23.39 -18.33 -2.16
CA HIS A 843 23.23 -17.61 -3.44
C HIS A 843 23.45 -18.50 -4.67
N GLY A 844 24.44 -19.39 -4.61
CA GLY A 844 24.76 -20.32 -5.71
C GLY A 844 23.64 -21.30 -6.06
N LEU A 845 22.67 -21.51 -5.14
CA LEU A 845 21.55 -22.43 -5.36
C LEU A 845 20.59 -21.95 -6.47
N ALA A 846 20.53 -20.64 -6.71
CA ALA A 846 19.71 -20.00 -7.74
C ALA A 846 20.52 -19.49 -8.94
N GLN A 847 21.77 -19.94 -9.09
CA GLN A 847 22.69 -19.53 -10.14
C GLN A 847 23.10 -20.72 -11.02
N ALA A 848 23.97 -20.47 -12.01
CA ALA A 848 24.54 -21.54 -12.83
C ALA A 848 25.24 -22.59 -11.94
N PRO A 849 25.13 -23.89 -12.25
CA PRO A 849 24.52 -24.46 -13.46
C PRO A 849 23.00 -24.71 -13.37
N HIS A 850 22.35 -24.40 -12.26
CA HIS A 850 20.95 -24.74 -12.01
C HIS A 850 19.96 -23.74 -12.65
N ALA A 851 20.34 -22.46 -12.65
CA ALA A 851 19.62 -21.42 -13.39
C ALA A 851 19.78 -21.61 -14.92
N PRO A 852 18.75 -21.28 -15.71
CA PRO A 852 17.49 -20.64 -15.33
C PRO A 852 16.40 -21.63 -14.90
N PHE A 853 16.69 -22.92 -14.79
CA PHE A 853 15.66 -23.96 -14.69
C PHE A 853 15.07 -24.12 -13.30
N ARG A 854 15.87 -23.90 -12.24
CA ARG A 854 15.45 -24.13 -10.85
C ARG A 854 16.35 -23.44 -9.81
N ILE A 855 15.85 -23.37 -8.58
CA ILE A 855 16.63 -23.11 -7.37
C ILE A 855 16.78 -24.44 -6.63
N MET A 856 18.01 -24.87 -6.34
CA MET A 856 18.26 -26.14 -5.66
C MET A 856 18.10 -26.03 -4.15
N ALA A 857 17.57 -27.07 -3.51
CA ALA A 857 17.66 -27.18 -2.05
C ALA A 857 19.12 -27.42 -1.61
N PRO A 858 19.50 -26.99 -0.39
CA PRO A 858 20.91 -26.76 -0.04
C PRO A 858 21.77 -28.01 -0.17
N ALA A 859 21.30 -29.12 0.39
CA ALA A 859 22.05 -30.37 0.37
C ALA A 859 22.12 -30.94 -1.03
N HIS A 860 21.17 -30.74 -1.94
CA HIS A 860 21.28 -31.20 -3.34
C HIS A 860 22.27 -30.38 -4.19
N ALA A 861 23.05 -29.49 -3.58
CA ALA A 861 24.07 -28.67 -4.23
C ALA A 861 25.25 -28.40 -3.25
N SER A 862 25.50 -27.14 -2.91
CA SER A 862 26.74 -26.71 -2.25
C SER A 862 26.90 -27.13 -0.78
N PHE A 863 25.90 -27.78 -0.17
CA PHE A 863 25.93 -28.27 1.21
C PHE A 863 26.08 -29.79 1.33
N GLN A 864 26.18 -30.54 0.21
CA GLN A 864 26.59 -31.95 0.25
C GLN A 864 28.02 -32.09 0.82
N PRO A 865 28.39 -33.29 1.32
CA PRO A 865 29.78 -33.61 1.64
C PRO A 865 30.74 -33.33 0.48
N GLY A 866 31.89 -32.72 0.78
CA GLY A 866 32.92 -32.31 -0.17
C GLY A 866 32.64 -31.01 -0.92
N GLN A 867 31.55 -30.29 -0.61
CA GLN A 867 31.20 -29.01 -1.22
C GLN A 867 31.47 -27.83 -0.27
N ALA A 868 31.47 -26.61 -0.82
CA ALA A 868 31.91 -25.40 -0.11
C ALA A 868 31.20 -25.12 1.23
N ASN A 869 29.95 -25.57 1.39
CA ASN A 869 29.13 -25.31 2.58
C ASN A 869 28.86 -26.57 3.41
N GLU A 870 29.65 -27.65 3.25
CA GLU A 870 29.44 -28.94 3.94
C GLU A 870 29.46 -28.87 5.48
N HIS A 871 30.06 -27.82 6.05
CA HIS A 871 30.21 -27.61 7.49
C HIS A 871 29.33 -26.48 8.05
N TYR A 872 28.36 -25.98 7.28
CA TYR A 872 27.63 -24.75 7.61
C TYR A 872 26.87 -24.77 8.95
N LEU A 873 26.38 -25.93 9.41
CA LEU A 873 25.69 -26.08 10.70
C LEU A 873 26.56 -26.69 11.80
N ASP A 874 27.82 -27.06 11.53
CA ASP A 874 28.62 -27.89 12.43
C ASP A 874 28.83 -27.26 13.82
N ASP A 875 29.11 -25.96 13.87
CA ASP A 875 29.26 -25.21 15.13
C ASP A 875 27.97 -25.23 15.95
N TYR A 876 26.81 -25.08 15.29
CA TYR A 876 25.52 -25.07 15.96
C TYR A 876 25.14 -26.46 16.49
N ILE A 877 25.32 -27.49 15.66
CA ILE A 877 25.08 -28.88 16.06
C ILE A 877 26.03 -29.24 17.22
N GLY A 878 27.29 -28.81 17.14
CA GLY A 878 28.27 -28.93 18.22
C GLY A 878 27.81 -28.31 19.53
N ALA A 879 27.27 -27.08 19.49
CA ALA A 879 26.74 -26.39 20.67
C ALA A 879 25.54 -27.11 21.28
N VAL A 880 24.60 -27.60 20.45
CA VAL A 880 23.43 -28.39 20.91
C VAL A 880 23.88 -29.67 21.61
N TRP A 881 24.83 -30.40 21.02
CA TRP A 881 25.38 -31.62 21.64
C TRP A 881 26.11 -31.32 22.95
N ALA A 882 26.90 -30.24 23.00
CA ALA A 882 27.61 -29.83 24.20
C ALA A 882 26.63 -29.45 25.33
N GLN A 883 25.59 -28.68 25.01
CA GLN A 883 24.54 -28.29 25.95
C GLN A 883 23.87 -29.53 26.58
N TYR A 884 23.37 -30.44 25.74
CA TYR A 884 22.69 -31.63 26.23
C TYR A 884 23.61 -32.75 26.70
N SER A 885 24.93 -32.53 26.77
CA SER A 885 25.82 -33.39 27.55
C SER A 885 25.73 -33.08 29.05
N GLN A 886 25.38 -31.83 29.38
CA GLN A 886 25.33 -31.32 30.74
C GLN A 886 23.92 -31.30 31.33
N GLN A 887 22.87 -31.29 30.50
CA GLN A 887 21.48 -31.24 30.95
C GLN A 887 20.56 -32.11 30.09
N ASP A 888 19.39 -32.42 30.63
CA ASP A 888 18.38 -33.19 29.90
C ASP A 888 17.63 -32.32 28.88
N LEU A 889 17.41 -32.86 27.68
CA LEU A 889 16.40 -32.40 26.73
C LEU A 889 15.10 -33.17 27.00
N VAL A 890 14.04 -32.49 27.41
CA VAL A 890 12.74 -33.14 27.67
C VAL A 890 11.78 -32.86 26.53
N LEU A 891 11.37 -33.92 25.81
CA LEU A 891 10.41 -33.84 24.72
C LEU A 891 9.09 -34.47 25.16
N ASP A 892 7.98 -33.73 25.06
CA ASP A 892 6.63 -34.26 25.29
C ASP A 892 5.76 -34.00 24.07
N LEU A 893 5.64 -35.00 23.21
CA LEU A 893 4.93 -34.89 21.93
C LEU A 893 3.42 -34.70 22.08
N ARG A 894 2.87 -34.70 23.31
CA ARG A 894 1.45 -34.54 23.62
C ARG A 894 0.52 -35.51 22.88
N ASN A 895 1.04 -36.67 22.52
CA ASN A 895 0.35 -37.72 21.77
C ASN A 895 0.00 -38.94 22.63
N GLY A 896 0.06 -38.80 23.96
CA GLY A 896 -0.23 -39.86 24.93
C GLY A 896 0.96 -40.78 25.24
N TRP A 897 2.13 -40.58 24.64
CA TRP A 897 3.33 -41.39 24.93
C TRP A 897 4.10 -40.94 26.18
N GLY A 898 3.74 -39.81 26.76
CA GLY A 898 4.48 -39.18 27.86
C GLY A 898 5.77 -38.50 27.40
N SER A 899 6.57 -38.05 28.36
CA SER A 899 7.81 -37.33 28.07
C SER A 899 9.00 -38.26 27.85
N PHE A 900 9.87 -37.87 26.92
CA PHE A 900 11.16 -38.49 26.63
C PHE A 900 12.28 -37.60 27.17
N ARG A 901 13.21 -38.18 27.95
CA ARG A 901 14.37 -37.48 28.50
C ARG A 901 15.63 -37.85 27.72
N GLY A 902 16.17 -36.89 26.98
CA GLY A 902 17.36 -37.00 26.15
C GLY A 902 18.61 -36.51 26.86
N ARG A 903 19.70 -37.27 26.81
CA ARG A 903 21.03 -36.86 27.27
C ARG A 903 22.09 -37.30 26.28
N VAL A 904 23.05 -36.43 26.01
CA VAL A 904 24.23 -36.75 25.20
C VAL A 904 25.29 -37.43 26.08
N SER A 905 25.76 -38.59 25.66
CA SER A 905 26.92 -39.28 26.23
C SER A 905 27.87 -39.67 25.11
N GLY A 906 29.11 -39.21 25.17
CA GLY A 906 30.01 -39.21 24.01
C GLY A 906 29.39 -38.40 22.86
N ASN A 907 29.16 -39.03 21.71
CA ASN A 907 28.47 -38.41 20.57
C ASN A 907 27.00 -38.84 20.42
N VAL A 908 26.50 -39.73 21.29
CA VAL A 908 25.17 -40.31 21.15
C VAL A 908 24.18 -39.53 22.01
N MET A 909 23.10 -39.01 21.41
CA MET A 909 21.97 -38.48 22.15
C MET A 909 20.99 -39.61 22.43
N ARG A 910 20.90 -40.03 23.70
CA ARG A 910 20.04 -41.12 24.15
C ARG A 910 18.82 -40.58 24.87
N PHE A 911 17.64 -40.94 24.38
CA PHE A 911 16.35 -40.67 25.02
C PHE A 911 15.87 -41.89 25.80
N THR A 912 15.25 -41.62 26.96
CA THR A 912 14.50 -42.62 27.74
C THR A 912 13.08 -42.17 28.05
N ASP A 913 12.11 -43.08 27.99
CA ASP A 913 10.74 -42.83 28.46
C ASP A 913 10.51 -43.36 29.89
N ALA A 914 9.34 -43.06 30.46
CA ALA A 914 8.99 -43.48 31.82
C ALA A 914 8.91 -45.01 32.02
N ASN A 915 8.79 -45.78 30.93
CA ASN A 915 8.73 -47.24 30.96
C ASN A 915 10.12 -47.88 30.78
N GLY A 916 11.19 -47.08 30.75
CA GLY A 916 12.55 -47.56 30.51
C GLY A 916 12.87 -47.84 29.04
N GLY A 917 12.01 -47.42 28.10
CA GLY A 917 12.29 -47.49 26.67
C GLY A 917 13.47 -46.61 26.29
N VAL A 918 14.22 -47.01 25.26
CA VAL A 918 15.46 -46.37 24.82
C VAL A 918 15.38 -46.01 23.34
N TYR A 919 15.75 -44.78 23.00
CA TYR A 919 15.75 -44.25 21.63
C TYR A 919 17.00 -43.40 21.40
N LEU A 920 17.52 -43.40 20.18
CA LEU A 920 18.84 -42.86 19.89
C LEU A 920 18.84 -41.91 18.70
N ILE A 921 19.68 -40.89 18.79
CA ILE A 921 20.37 -40.30 17.64
C ILE A 921 21.82 -40.73 17.81
N ASN A 922 22.22 -41.71 16.99
CA ASN A 922 23.41 -42.53 17.21
C ASN A 922 24.71 -41.86 16.73
N GLY A 923 24.89 -40.60 17.11
CA GLY A 923 26.02 -39.78 16.70
C GLY A 923 25.63 -38.31 16.58
N LYS A 924 26.57 -37.49 16.11
CA LYS A 924 26.33 -36.10 15.75
C LYS A 924 26.02 -36.03 14.24
N PRO A 925 24.85 -35.53 13.81
CA PRO A 925 24.54 -35.42 12.38
C PRO A 925 25.43 -34.37 11.72
N SER A 926 25.71 -34.55 10.42
CA SER A 926 26.36 -33.53 9.60
C SER A 926 25.36 -32.47 9.12
N THR A 927 25.86 -31.35 8.57
CA THR A 927 25.02 -30.36 7.89
C THR A 927 24.12 -30.99 6.83
N ALA A 928 24.67 -31.86 5.97
CA ALA A 928 23.90 -32.52 4.92
C ALA A 928 22.79 -33.42 5.49
N MET A 929 23.08 -34.20 6.55
CA MET A 929 22.08 -35.05 7.22
C MET A 929 20.92 -34.23 7.79
N VAL A 930 21.21 -33.07 8.39
CA VAL A 930 20.17 -32.16 8.89
C VAL A 930 19.31 -31.63 7.75
N MET A 931 19.93 -31.15 6.67
CA MET A 931 19.21 -30.54 5.54
C MET A 931 18.36 -31.56 4.77
N LEU A 932 18.82 -32.81 4.67
CA LEU A 932 18.10 -33.91 4.01
C LEU A 932 17.11 -34.64 4.93
N GLY A 933 17.29 -34.53 6.25
CA GLY A 933 16.54 -35.33 7.22
C GLY A 933 16.82 -36.83 7.13
N ASN A 934 18.08 -37.21 6.88
CA ASN A 934 18.48 -38.60 6.69
C ASN A 934 19.70 -38.99 7.55
N GLY A 935 20.19 -40.22 7.35
CA GLY A 935 21.35 -40.75 8.05
C GLY A 935 21.03 -40.91 9.54
N LEU A 936 21.73 -40.20 10.41
CA LEU A 936 21.48 -40.28 11.85
C LEU A 936 20.10 -39.73 12.29
N LEU A 937 19.37 -39.09 11.37
CA LEU A 937 18.05 -38.49 11.60
C LEU A 937 16.89 -39.29 10.99
N ASP A 938 17.16 -40.48 10.44
CA ASP A 938 16.15 -41.49 10.07
C ASP A 938 16.61 -42.93 10.42
N ASP A 939 17.68 -43.06 11.21
CA ASP A 939 18.30 -44.33 11.56
C ASP A 939 17.54 -45.05 12.69
N THR A 940 17.05 -46.26 12.44
CA THR A 940 16.43 -47.13 13.47
C THR A 940 17.37 -48.20 14.00
N SER A 941 18.62 -48.24 13.53
CA SER A 941 19.65 -49.14 14.03
C SER A 941 20.15 -48.72 15.42
N GLY A 942 20.94 -49.58 16.07
CA GLY A 942 21.57 -49.26 17.37
C GLY A 942 20.80 -49.65 18.63
N GLY A 943 19.78 -50.52 18.53
CA GLY A 943 19.14 -51.15 19.70
C GLY A 943 18.00 -50.35 20.34
N THR A 944 17.23 -49.62 19.51
CA THR A 944 16.01 -48.93 19.92
C THR A 944 14.94 -49.88 20.47
N THR A 945 14.17 -49.44 21.48
CA THR A 945 13.04 -50.23 22.00
C THR A 945 11.81 -50.14 21.10
N ASN A 946 11.66 -49.05 20.32
CA ASN A 946 10.58 -48.90 19.37
C ASN A 946 10.99 -47.95 18.23
N ALA A 947 11.09 -48.49 17.02
CA ALA A 947 11.52 -47.76 15.84
C ALA A 947 10.62 -46.56 15.51
N GLY A 948 9.30 -46.69 15.63
CA GLY A 948 8.35 -45.60 15.33
C GLY A 948 8.50 -44.42 16.29
N LYS A 949 8.68 -44.68 17.59
CA LYS A 949 8.96 -43.63 18.58
C LYS A 949 10.31 -42.95 18.30
N GLN A 950 11.35 -43.71 17.94
CA GLN A 950 12.66 -43.15 17.60
C GLN A 950 12.60 -42.24 16.38
N LEU A 951 11.96 -42.68 15.29
CA LEU A 951 11.78 -41.87 14.08
C LEU A 951 11.05 -40.56 14.38
N GLN A 952 10.04 -40.59 15.27
CA GLN A 952 9.36 -39.37 15.70
C GLN A 952 10.30 -38.42 16.45
N LEU A 953 11.12 -38.93 17.38
CA LEU A 953 12.11 -38.10 18.10
C LEU A 953 13.18 -37.52 17.16
N GLN A 954 13.62 -38.31 16.18
CA GLN A 954 14.59 -37.88 15.16
C GLN A 954 14.01 -36.80 14.25
N ALA A 955 12.75 -36.94 13.80
CA ALA A 955 12.06 -35.93 13.02
C ALA A 955 11.93 -34.60 13.80
N GLN A 956 11.57 -34.65 15.08
CA GLN A 956 11.52 -33.45 15.93
C GLN A 956 12.88 -32.76 16.02
N LEU A 957 13.95 -33.51 16.28
CA LEU A 957 15.29 -32.94 16.38
C LEU A 957 15.78 -32.40 15.04
N CYS A 958 15.50 -33.09 13.93
CA CYS A 958 15.84 -32.63 12.59
C CYS A 958 15.18 -31.28 12.27
N ALA A 959 13.88 -31.16 12.52
CA ALA A 959 13.15 -29.90 12.33
C ALA A 959 13.71 -28.78 13.22
N ALA A 960 14.01 -29.09 14.48
CA ALA A 960 14.57 -28.12 15.41
C ALA A 960 15.98 -27.67 15.04
N LEU A 961 16.81 -28.54 14.44
CA LEU A 961 18.13 -28.19 13.93
C LEU A 961 18.03 -27.31 12.69
N ASN A 962 17.15 -27.65 11.72
CA ASN A 962 16.89 -26.83 10.53
C ASN A 962 16.43 -25.40 10.90
N ARG A 963 15.49 -25.30 11.85
CA ARG A 963 14.90 -24.04 12.32
C ARG A 963 15.74 -23.29 13.35
N ARG A 964 16.86 -23.88 13.77
CA ARG A 964 17.77 -23.38 14.82
C ARG A 964 17.10 -23.12 16.18
N VAL A 965 16.25 -24.04 16.61
CA VAL A 965 15.56 -24.00 17.91
C VAL A 965 15.90 -25.19 18.81
N ALA A 966 16.71 -26.13 18.33
CA ALA A 966 17.10 -27.32 19.10
C ALA A 966 17.81 -27.01 20.43
N HIS A 967 18.37 -25.81 20.60
CA HIS A 967 19.03 -25.36 21.84
C HIS A 967 18.06 -24.71 22.84
N LEU A 968 16.85 -24.40 22.41
CA LEU A 968 15.81 -23.77 23.21
C LEU A 968 14.96 -24.83 23.93
N PRO A 969 14.17 -24.42 24.95
CA PRO A 969 13.15 -25.28 25.53
C PRO A 969 12.22 -25.86 24.45
N PHE A 970 11.72 -27.08 24.68
CA PHE A 970 10.93 -27.81 23.69
C PHE A 970 9.69 -27.03 23.24
N GLU A 971 9.12 -26.19 24.11
CA GLU A 971 8.00 -25.31 23.77
C GLU A 971 8.26 -24.27 22.68
N SER A 972 9.53 -23.89 22.47
CA SER A 972 9.92 -22.99 21.40
C SER A 972 10.05 -23.70 20.05
N TRP A 973 10.07 -25.03 20.02
CA TRP A 973 10.33 -25.78 18.77
C TRP A 973 9.23 -25.59 17.72
N TRP A 974 8.01 -25.25 18.16
CA TRP A 974 6.86 -25.00 17.29
C TRP A 974 6.49 -23.52 17.12
N ASP A 975 7.20 -22.60 17.79
CA ASP A 975 6.95 -21.16 17.72
C ASP A 975 7.66 -20.54 16.48
N PRO A 976 6.93 -20.07 15.46
CA PRO A 976 7.53 -19.47 14.27
C PRO A 976 8.37 -18.25 14.58
N ALA A 977 8.05 -17.51 15.64
CA ALA A 977 8.81 -16.32 16.02
C ALA A 977 10.23 -16.66 16.48
N ALA A 978 10.47 -17.91 16.90
CA ALA A 978 11.78 -18.41 17.29
C ALA A 978 12.56 -19.04 16.12
N HIS A 979 11.89 -19.35 15.00
CA HIS A 979 12.51 -20.02 13.86
C HIS A 979 13.39 -19.07 13.05
N PHE A 980 14.51 -19.58 12.54
CA PHE A 980 15.40 -18.89 11.60
C PHE A 980 15.87 -17.49 12.07
N PRO A 981 16.45 -17.36 13.28
CA PRO A 981 16.85 -16.06 13.81
C PRO A 981 17.83 -15.34 12.88
N ALA A 982 17.60 -14.05 12.68
CA ALA A 982 18.37 -13.22 11.76
C ALA A 982 19.87 -13.23 12.09
N GLY A 983 20.71 -13.34 11.06
CA GLY A 983 22.17 -13.33 11.19
C GLY A 983 22.79 -14.60 11.80
N GLN A 984 22.01 -15.65 12.03
CA GLN A 984 22.50 -16.91 12.60
C GLN A 984 22.41 -18.05 11.57
N PRO A 985 23.33 -19.05 11.59
CA PRO A 985 23.23 -20.22 10.73
C PRO A 985 21.96 -21.04 11.02
N ALA A 986 21.10 -21.14 10.01
CA ALA A 986 19.89 -21.96 9.98
C ALA A 986 19.60 -22.36 8.52
N ASN A 987 18.61 -23.21 8.29
CA ASN A 987 18.13 -23.51 6.94
C ASN A 987 17.32 -22.33 6.37
N HIS A 988 18.02 -21.28 5.92
CA HIS A 988 17.38 -20.08 5.35
C HIS A 988 16.69 -20.34 4.01
N PHE A 989 17.04 -21.41 3.30
CA PHE A 989 16.27 -21.88 2.14
C PHE A 989 14.83 -22.23 2.55
N ALA A 990 14.64 -22.97 3.65
CA ALA A 990 13.30 -23.25 4.16
C ALA A 990 12.58 -21.97 4.62
N ARG A 991 13.29 -21.07 5.32
CA ARG A 991 12.76 -19.74 5.71
C ARG A 991 12.17 -19.00 4.51
N PHE A 992 12.91 -18.92 3.41
CA PHE A 992 12.47 -18.24 2.19
C PHE A 992 11.13 -18.78 1.69
N TRP A 993 10.98 -20.09 1.58
CA TRP A 993 9.74 -20.67 1.08
C TRP A 993 8.56 -20.47 2.03
N HIS A 994 8.78 -20.44 3.35
CA HIS A 994 7.73 -20.02 4.29
C HIS A 994 7.33 -18.55 4.08
N GLU A 995 8.29 -17.64 3.85
CA GLU A 995 8.01 -16.21 3.65
C GLU A 995 7.23 -15.93 2.34
N HIS A 996 7.39 -16.79 1.34
CA HIS A 996 6.80 -16.63 -0.01
C HIS A 996 5.64 -17.59 -0.33
N SER A 997 5.19 -18.37 0.66
CA SER A 997 4.04 -19.27 0.53
C SER A 997 2.82 -18.80 1.31
N LEU A 998 1.64 -19.16 0.82
CA LEU A 998 0.39 -18.90 1.50
C LEU A 998 0.40 -19.50 2.91
N ASN A 999 -0.12 -18.72 3.86
CA ASN A 999 -0.22 -19.10 5.28
C ASN A 999 1.14 -19.40 5.96
N ALA A 1000 2.25 -19.01 5.32
CA ALA A 1000 3.60 -19.39 5.71
C ALA A 1000 3.81 -20.91 5.83
N LEU A 1001 3.16 -21.68 4.96
CA LEU A 1001 3.28 -23.14 4.91
C LEU A 1001 4.12 -23.55 3.69
N ALA A 1002 5.24 -24.22 3.94
CA ALA A 1002 6.16 -24.69 2.91
C ALA A 1002 6.80 -26.00 3.32
N TYR A 1003 7.14 -26.82 2.33
CA TYR A 1003 7.92 -28.04 2.53
C TYR A 1003 9.36 -27.72 2.13
N GLY A 1004 10.07 -26.97 2.98
CA GLY A 1004 11.44 -26.50 2.70
C GLY A 1004 12.53 -27.52 3.03
N PHE A 1005 12.21 -28.55 3.81
CA PHE A 1005 13.05 -29.70 4.15
C PHE A 1005 12.17 -30.89 4.59
N ALA A 1006 12.73 -32.09 4.70
CA ALA A 1006 11.96 -33.35 4.82
C ALA A 1006 11.01 -33.47 6.02
N TYR A 1007 11.23 -32.73 7.11
CA TYR A 1007 10.40 -32.78 8.33
C TYR A 1007 9.76 -31.43 8.67
N ASP A 1008 9.42 -30.63 7.65
CA ASP A 1008 8.75 -29.35 7.85
C ASP A 1008 7.30 -29.50 8.36
N ASP A 1009 6.73 -30.70 8.25
CA ASP A 1009 5.43 -31.07 8.80
C ASP A 1009 5.40 -31.06 10.34
N VAL A 1010 6.56 -31.16 11.00
CA VAL A 1010 6.68 -30.98 12.45
C VAL A 1010 6.15 -29.60 12.86
N GLY A 1011 5.15 -29.59 13.74
CA GLY A 1011 4.48 -28.35 14.17
C GLY A 1011 3.55 -27.76 13.11
N SER A 1012 3.10 -28.57 12.14
CA SER A 1012 2.16 -28.22 11.08
C SER A 1012 2.62 -27.04 10.21
N ARG A 1013 3.89 -27.05 9.79
CA ARG A 1013 4.45 -25.99 8.92
C ARG A 1013 4.56 -26.38 7.45
N SER A 1014 4.32 -27.65 7.11
CA SER A 1014 4.23 -28.10 5.72
C SER A 1014 2.91 -27.67 5.06
N PRO A 1015 2.87 -27.62 3.71
CA PRO A 1015 1.66 -27.38 2.93
C PRO A 1015 0.85 -28.68 2.75
N SER A 1016 0.96 -29.64 3.67
CA SER A 1016 0.23 -30.90 3.58
C SER A 1016 -1.25 -30.70 3.89
N ILE A 1017 -2.10 -31.09 2.94
CA ILE A 1017 -3.55 -31.07 3.08
C ILE A 1017 -4.08 -32.49 3.24
N HIS A 1018 -4.95 -32.68 4.22
CA HIS A 1018 -5.72 -33.91 4.40
C HIS A 1018 -7.22 -33.64 4.44
N THR A 1019 -7.99 -34.41 3.67
CA THR A 1019 -9.44 -34.54 3.83
C THR A 1019 -9.86 -35.99 3.63
N ARG A 1020 -10.89 -36.43 4.35
CA ARG A 1020 -11.41 -37.81 4.32
C ARG A 1020 -12.35 -38.08 3.14
N SER A 1021 -12.79 -37.02 2.44
CA SER A 1021 -13.77 -37.09 1.35
C SER A 1021 -13.40 -36.20 0.15
N PRO A 1022 -12.17 -36.31 -0.39
CA PRO A 1022 -11.67 -35.42 -1.44
C PRO A 1022 -12.49 -35.47 -2.73
N GLN A 1023 -13.07 -34.34 -3.10
CA GLN A 1023 -13.82 -34.17 -4.35
C GLN A 1023 -12.92 -33.69 -5.48
N THR A 1024 -12.18 -32.59 -5.26
CA THR A 1024 -11.34 -31.98 -6.30
C THR A 1024 -10.02 -31.49 -5.72
N VAL A 1025 -8.93 -31.79 -6.42
CA VAL A 1025 -7.58 -31.28 -6.17
C VAL A 1025 -7.22 -30.43 -7.39
N THR A 1026 -6.98 -29.13 -7.19
CA THR A 1026 -6.54 -28.22 -8.24
C THR A 1026 -5.09 -27.81 -8.01
N PHE A 1027 -4.22 -28.06 -8.98
CA PHE A 1027 -2.90 -27.43 -9.03
C PHE A 1027 -2.91 -26.30 -10.06
N THR A 1028 -2.44 -25.13 -9.64
CA THR A 1028 -2.32 -23.95 -10.49
C THR A 1028 -0.83 -23.65 -10.71
N ILE A 1029 -0.41 -23.69 -11.98
CA ILE A 1029 0.98 -23.55 -12.42
C ILE A 1029 1.25 -22.08 -12.74
N GLY A 1030 2.04 -21.40 -11.91
CA GLY A 1030 2.36 -19.98 -12.03
C GLY A 1030 3.63 -19.68 -12.83
N TRP A 1031 3.83 -18.38 -13.11
CA TRP A 1031 5.07 -17.85 -13.69
C TRP A 1031 5.33 -16.40 -13.28
#